data_AF-A0AAW1PF28-F1
#
_entry.id   AF-A0AAW1PF28-F1
#
_cell.length_a   1.000
_cell.length_b   1.000
_cell.length_c   1.000
_cell.angle_alpha   90.00
_cell.angle_beta   90.00
_cell.angle_gamma   90.00
#
_symmetry.space_group_name_H-M   'P 1'
#
loop_
_entity.id
_entity.type
_entity.pdbx_description
1 polymer ?
#
loop_
_entity_poly.entity_id
_entity_poly.type
_entity_poly.pdbx_seq_one_letter_code
_entity_poly.pdbx_strand_id
1 'polypeptide(L)'
;MEALFCLAQYNLAHSTGRSPVRTRPHTYNAATQLILAQSKRSRAAYGTPAPELTTRSRERMAEAPEAEGQDAHLGAVANAHGGFVSIAGAPPPNGTHQNATTSQPNSGQAQSGYLSHGGSVPPREVHRPNERPNGAGPSPHCNDHAGVSASASRPHDVNPWSDTMTAAVGGAAGDITGAPRSDQNMVPAGPYLQFLGYDVATCLWRGTVAIVLPPLGGPDAEPKFSFAVAGQEYRGPGRLVETMEGWAFWRFDVRIQLESEQRSVDYELLLPQCFAPRTVIRDTFVVPSNTQQWHWGFHSCNGLSVNSDIEKWGTPHLWGDVLREHARSPLHVIVGGGDQVYNDAVWKCPALHDWLDVSPVEERYSHPFTEEMHKQATAFYFNHYREHFSTPLIADVMAKMPQVMVWDDHDIWDGWGSYPEDLQTCPVFIGLYLVARRAYLLFQQHTVDKTAQEDNDMFGPPHTYSFIRNFGPITAVACLDSRSERTTKRVMSAEFYAALYPRLEQLPTSTKHCVVVHTVPLVFPGLPLSEKVMSAIEHMPIVKGAMTKTGVGAGIIDKFGHAELLDDITDHWDASTHIQERNDFVRGMQVIAKKKGVRVSFLGGDVHVCAVGRFYTHPKVKHLRNDHRFMPQITSSAVWNNPPPSKLITLLHATNTSSKVGPNTREKMVKLFKDFNSKTPKVLGARNWLDISAVSTASAAPQHWKKEQGALVMTLRVEDPDAQTAVPKCFPTIVPAYTVSSTGMRPTMRTKSWGRRLGCASGPAVTDPLEEL
;
A
#
# COMPACT_ATOMS: atom_id res chain seq x y z
N MET A 1 -16.85 10.88 19.29
CA MET A 1 -15.67 11.54 18.67
C MET A 1 -16.03 12.83 17.93
N GLU A 2 -17.00 12.85 17.02
CA GLU A 2 -17.36 14.02 16.17
C GLU A 2 -17.37 15.39 16.89
N ALA A 3 -17.99 15.50 18.07
CA ALA A 3 -18.05 16.75 18.83
C ALA A 3 -16.67 17.30 19.24
N LEU A 4 -15.66 16.44 19.44
CA LEU A 4 -14.26 16.82 19.70
C LEU A 4 -13.55 17.21 18.39
N PHE A 5 -13.82 16.52 17.29
CA PHE A 5 -13.32 16.90 15.95
C PHE A 5 -13.79 18.30 15.54
N CYS A 6 -15.07 18.62 15.74
CA CYS A 6 -15.60 19.96 15.50
C CYS A 6 -14.94 21.03 16.39
N LEU A 7 -14.61 20.69 17.65
CA LEU A 7 -13.92 21.60 18.56
C LEU A 7 -12.46 21.85 18.12
N ALA A 8 -11.76 20.81 17.67
CA ALA A 8 -10.41 20.92 17.13
C ALA A 8 -10.38 21.77 15.84
N GLN A 9 -11.30 21.54 14.91
CA GLN A 9 -11.42 22.34 13.67
C GLN A 9 -11.79 23.81 13.97
N TYR A 10 -12.67 24.06 14.94
CA TYR A 10 -13.04 25.42 15.34
C TYR A 10 -11.83 26.22 15.87
N ASN A 11 -10.96 25.57 16.66
CA ASN A 11 -9.73 26.18 17.16
C ASN A 11 -8.71 26.39 16.04
N LEU A 12 -8.56 25.44 15.11
CA LEU A 12 -7.68 25.57 13.95
C LEU A 12 -8.05 26.77 13.07
N ALA A 13 -9.34 26.99 12.83
CA ALA A 13 -9.82 28.10 12.00
C ALA A 13 -9.43 29.49 12.55
N HIS A 14 -9.44 29.66 13.89
CA HIS A 14 -9.20 30.94 14.54
C HIS A 14 -7.71 31.34 14.64
N SER A 15 -6.77 30.44 14.33
CA SER A 15 -5.34 30.76 14.27
C SER A 15 -4.94 31.55 13.01
N THR A 16 -5.76 31.52 11.95
CA THR A 16 -5.44 32.17 10.66
C THR A 16 -5.77 33.67 10.67
N GLY A 17 -4.85 34.47 11.21
CA GLY A 17 -5.05 35.88 11.50
C GLY A 17 -5.49 36.77 10.32
N ARG A 18 -6.77 37.13 10.27
CA ARG A 18 -7.31 38.29 9.54
C ARG A 18 -8.26 39.10 10.43
N SER A 19 -8.08 40.42 10.44
CA SER A 19 -8.84 41.33 11.31
C SER A 19 -10.30 41.49 10.84
N PRO A 20 -11.31 41.44 11.73
CA PRO A 20 -12.72 41.46 11.35
C PRO A 20 -13.27 42.87 11.09
N VAL A 21 -14.00 43.04 9.99
CA VAL A 21 -14.86 44.21 9.76
C VAL A 21 -16.18 44.04 10.51
N ARG A 22 -16.64 45.10 11.19
CA ARG A 22 -17.84 45.07 12.06
C ARG A 22 -19.16 44.85 11.30
N THR A 23 -19.90 43.82 11.70
CA THR A 23 -21.37 43.76 11.64
C THR A 23 -21.93 43.28 13.00
N ARG A 24 -23.23 43.49 13.26
CA ARG A 24 -23.82 43.32 14.61
C ARG A 24 -24.40 41.90 14.84
N PRO A 25 -24.38 41.37 16.09
CA PRO A 25 -24.86 40.02 16.39
C PRO A 25 -26.32 39.98 16.86
N HIS A 26 -27.09 38.98 16.40
CA HIS A 26 -28.27 38.43 17.09
C HIS A 26 -28.48 36.95 16.69
N THR A 27 -29.36 36.24 17.42
CA THR A 27 -29.92 34.90 17.12
C THR A 27 -29.00 33.68 16.95
N TYR A 28 -28.06 33.41 17.87
CA TYR A 28 -27.38 32.09 17.95
C TYR A 28 -27.12 31.53 19.38
N ASN A 29 -27.93 31.90 20.39
CA ASN A 29 -27.71 31.49 21.79
C ASN A 29 -28.77 30.51 22.37
N ALA A 30 -29.60 29.89 21.51
CA ALA A 30 -30.68 28.99 21.96
C ALA A 30 -30.27 27.50 21.93
N ALA A 31 -29.57 27.05 20.87
CA ALA A 31 -29.24 25.64 20.67
C ALA A 31 -28.29 25.08 21.76
N THR A 32 -27.25 25.84 22.11
CA THR A 32 -26.21 25.45 23.07
C THR A 32 -26.77 25.17 24.48
N GLN A 33 -27.81 25.88 24.88
CA GLN A 33 -28.45 25.71 26.20
C GLN A 33 -29.28 24.42 26.29
N LEU A 34 -29.85 23.94 25.18
CA LEU A 34 -30.65 22.70 25.17
C LEU A 34 -29.77 21.47 25.41
N ILE A 35 -28.59 21.43 24.78
CA ILE A 35 -27.65 20.30 24.85
C ILE A 35 -27.06 20.17 26.26
N LEU A 36 -26.70 21.30 26.90
CA LEU A 36 -26.19 21.33 28.28
C LEU A 36 -27.24 20.96 29.35
N ALA A 37 -28.52 21.01 29.03
CA ALA A 37 -29.59 20.60 29.94
C ALA A 37 -29.80 19.08 29.99
N GLN A 38 -29.54 18.36 28.88
CA GLN A 38 -29.77 16.91 28.80
C GLN A 38 -28.66 16.09 29.47
N SER A 39 -27.39 16.50 29.35
CA SER A 39 -26.25 15.77 29.93
C SER A 39 -26.23 15.73 31.47
N LYS A 40 -26.97 16.63 32.14
CA LYS A 40 -27.06 16.68 33.61
C LYS A 40 -28.06 15.69 34.22
N ARG A 41 -28.87 14.98 33.42
CA ARG A 41 -29.86 13.99 33.92
C ARG A 41 -29.37 12.54 33.94
N SER A 42 -28.23 12.22 33.31
CA SER A 42 -27.74 10.84 33.15
C SER A 42 -26.65 10.40 34.15
N ARG A 43 -26.17 11.28 35.04
CA ARG A 43 -25.12 10.97 36.04
C ARG A 43 -25.64 10.61 37.45
N ALA A 44 -26.88 10.13 37.57
CA ALA A 44 -27.53 9.88 38.86
C ALA A 44 -28.23 8.50 38.96
N ALA A 45 -27.52 7.42 38.64
CA ALA A 45 -27.97 6.05 38.90
C ALA A 45 -26.78 5.07 39.08
N TYR A 46 -27.03 4.00 39.83
CA TYR A 46 -26.21 2.79 40.02
C TYR A 46 -24.89 2.90 40.82
N GLY A 47 -25.05 2.77 42.14
CA GLY A 47 -24.14 1.97 42.97
C GLY A 47 -24.72 0.56 43.24
N THR A 48 -23.86 -0.38 43.60
CA THR A 48 -24.07 -1.83 43.82
C THR A 48 -24.53 -2.21 45.26
N PRO A 49 -24.86 -3.49 45.61
CA PRO A 49 -25.46 -4.61 44.83
C PRO A 49 -26.53 -5.49 45.60
N ALA A 50 -27.09 -6.50 44.90
CA ALA A 50 -27.66 -7.78 45.42
C ALA A 50 -29.00 -7.76 46.22
N PRO A 51 -29.70 -8.91 46.46
CA PRO A 51 -29.51 -10.30 45.96
C PRO A 51 -30.75 -10.88 45.19
N GLU A 52 -30.88 -12.21 45.11
CA GLU A 52 -31.89 -12.99 44.38
C GLU A 52 -33.32 -12.94 44.96
N LEU A 53 -34.37 -13.16 44.12
CA LEU A 53 -35.47 -14.13 44.39
C LEU A 53 -36.52 -14.32 43.25
N THR A 54 -36.74 -15.59 42.94
CA THR A 54 -37.80 -16.32 42.20
C THR A 54 -39.17 -15.71 41.80
N THR A 55 -39.48 -15.83 40.49
CA THR A 55 -40.73 -16.38 39.86
C THR A 55 -42.13 -15.73 39.99
N ARG A 56 -42.91 -15.86 38.88
CA ARG A 56 -44.39 -15.73 38.72
C ARG A 56 -45.00 -14.31 38.86
N SER A 57 -46.10 -13.94 38.19
CA SER A 57 -46.79 -14.50 37.01
C SER A 57 -47.93 -13.60 36.50
N ARG A 58 -48.16 -13.58 35.18
CA ARG A 58 -49.46 -13.38 34.46
C ARG A 58 -50.33 -12.14 34.71
N GLU A 59 -50.72 -11.51 33.58
CA GLU A 59 -52.06 -10.94 33.29
C GLU A 59 -52.47 -9.66 34.09
N ARG A 60 -53.31 -8.73 33.60
CA ARG A 60 -54.08 -8.61 32.34
C ARG A 60 -54.52 -7.15 32.10
N MET A 61 -54.80 -6.78 30.82
CA MET A 61 -55.80 -5.77 30.38
C MET A 61 -55.63 -4.28 30.79
N ALA A 62 -56.20 -3.28 30.09
CA ALA A 62 -56.72 -3.18 28.71
C ALA A 62 -57.02 -1.70 28.33
N GLU A 63 -57.60 -1.52 27.13
CA GLU A 63 -58.37 -0.37 26.63
C GLU A 63 -57.61 0.77 25.93
N ALA A 64 -58.29 1.32 24.91
CA ALA A 64 -57.84 2.35 23.97
C ALA A 64 -58.76 3.60 24.08
N PRO A 65 -58.79 4.55 23.11
CA PRO A 65 -59.52 4.30 21.86
C PRO A 65 -58.84 4.83 20.58
N GLU A 66 -59.48 4.58 19.44
CA GLU A 66 -59.08 4.97 18.08
C GLU A 66 -59.74 6.29 17.62
N ALA A 67 -59.22 6.93 16.55
CA ALA A 67 -60.00 7.65 15.53
C ALA A 67 -59.16 8.04 14.28
N GLU A 68 -59.52 7.44 13.13
CA GLU A 68 -59.76 8.00 11.78
C GLU A 68 -59.11 9.34 11.32
N GLY A 69 -58.76 9.53 10.02
CA GLY A 69 -58.86 8.64 8.85
C GLY A 69 -58.67 9.37 7.50
N GLN A 70 -58.90 8.66 6.38
CA GLN A 70 -58.98 9.11 4.96
C GLN A 70 -57.64 9.57 4.30
N ASP A 71 -57.12 8.93 3.24
CA ASP A 71 -57.58 8.76 1.83
C ASP A 71 -57.24 9.97 0.92
N ALA A 72 -56.96 9.86 -0.39
CA ALA A 72 -56.43 8.80 -1.28
C ALA A 72 -56.25 9.41 -2.70
N HIS A 73 -55.39 8.86 -3.58
CA HIS A 73 -55.68 8.64 -5.02
C HIS A 73 -54.51 8.04 -5.84
N LEU A 74 -54.86 7.51 -7.03
CA LEU A 74 -53.98 6.80 -7.97
C LEU A 74 -53.48 7.69 -9.12
N GLY A 75 -52.37 7.29 -9.75
CA GLY A 75 -51.95 7.81 -11.06
C GLY A 75 -50.75 7.05 -11.65
N ALA A 76 -50.93 6.40 -12.80
CA ALA A 76 -49.88 5.73 -13.56
C ALA A 76 -50.00 6.08 -15.05
N VAL A 77 -48.89 6.12 -15.79
CA VAL A 77 -48.79 5.84 -17.25
C VAL A 77 -47.31 5.77 -17.69
N ALA A 78 -47.06 5.14 -18.84
CA ALA A 78 -45.76 4.59 -19.25
C ALA A 78 -44.88 5.49 -20.14
N ASN A 79 -43.64 5.02 -20.34
CA ASN A 79 -42.78 5.10 -21.53
C ASN A 79 -42.68 6.40 -22.35
N ALA A 80 -41.43 6.87 -22.54
CA ALA A 80 -40.99 7.54 -23.76
C ALA A 80 -39.59 7.04 -24.17
N HIS A 81 -39.37 6.75 -25.46
CA HIS A 81 -38.03 6.47 -26.01
C HIS A 81 -37.33 7.78 -26.40
N GLY A 82 -36.00 7.82 -26.23
CA GLY A 82 -35.13 8.86 -26.78
C GLY A 82 -33.89 8.25 -27.44
N GLY A 83 -33.98 7.94 -28.73
CA GLY A 83 -32.84 7.48 -29.52
C GLY A 83 -32.10 8.63 -30.18
N PHE A 84 -30.77 8.57 -30.24
CA PHE A 84 -29.96 9.49 -31.04
C PHE A 84 -29.50 8.84 -32.35
N VAL A 85 -29.54 9.62 -33.42
CA VAL A 85 -29.35 9.17 -34.81
C VAL A 85 -27.92 9.42 -35.28
N SER A 86 -27.34 8.44 -35.98
CA SER A 86 -26.08 8.60 -36.69
C SER A 86 -26.28 9.32 -38.02
N ILE A 87 -25.41 10.29 -38.34
CA ILE A 87 -25.32 10.94 -39.66
C ILE A 87 -23.86 11.00 -40.08
N ALA A 88 -23.58 10.60 -41.32
CA ALA A 88 -22.29 10.77 -42.00
C ALA A 88 -22.55 11.33 -43.40
N GLY A 89 -21.71 12.23 -43.93
CA GLY A 89 -21.94 12.73 -45.30
C GLY A 89 -21.21 13.99 -45.79
N ALA A 90 -19.87 13.99 -45.81
CA ALA A 90 -19.09 14.56 -46.93
C ALA A 90 -19.27 16.10 -47.25
N PRO A 91 -18.75 16.68 -48.37
CA PRO A 91 -17.69 17.70 -48.22
C PRO A 91 -17.94 19.03 -49.02
N PRO A 92 -16.99 19.69 -49.73
CA PRO A 92 -16.66 21.09 -49.45
C PRO A 92 -16.90 22.08 -50.62
N PRO A 93 -16.58 23.38 -50.44
CA PRO A 93 -16.34 24.32 -51.54
C PRO A 93 -14.83 24.66 -51.75
N ASN A 94 -14.45 24.94 -53.00
CA ASN A 94 -13.11 25.38 -53.43
C ASN A 94 -13.01 26.91 -53.56
N GLY A 95 -11.79 27.46 -53.66
CA GLY A 95 -11.54 28.85 -54.15
C GLY A 95 -10.21 29.48 -53.66
N THR A 96 -9.03 29.08 -54.14
CA THR A 96 -8.32 29.56 -55.37
C THR A 96 -7.87 31.04 -55.41
N HIS A 97 -6.56 31.29 -55.26
CA HIS A 97 -5.66 32.16 -56.06
C HIS A 97 -4.21 31.87 -55.55
N GLN A 98 -3.19 31.56 -56.36
CA GLN A 98 -2.39 32.44 -57.25
C GLN A 98 -1.64 33.56 -56.49
N ASN A 99 -0.33 33.84 -56.71
CA ASN A 99 0.60 33.32 -57.74
C ASN A 99 2.09 33.57 -57.37
N ALA A 100 3.03 32.92 -58.09
CA ALA A 100 4.44 33.37 -58.33
C ALA A 100 5.44 33.44 -57.14
N THR A 101 6.77 33.30 -57.26
CA THR A 101 7.69 32.82 -58.34
C THR A 101 9.07 32.46 -57.77
N THR A 102 9.80 31.53 -58.42
CA THR A 102 11.29 31.38 -58.54
C THR A 102 12.21 31.83 -57.38
N SER A 103 13.17 31.02 -56.93
CA SER A 103 14.25 30.47 -57.79
C SER A 103 15.08 29.36 -57.12
N GLN A 104 15.74 28.55 -57.96
CA GLN A 104 16.85 27.64 -57.60
C GLN A 104 18.07 28.06 -58.48
N PRO A 105 19.32 27.63 -58.20
CA PRO A 105 19.76 26.32 -58.72
C PRO A 105 20.92 25.60 -57.97
N ASN A 106 21.09 24.30 -58.26
CA ASN A 106 22.38 23.57 -58.51
C ASN A 106 23.54 23.57 -57.46
N SER A 107 24.48 22.62 -57.45
CA SER A 107 24.57 21.23 -57.98
C SER A 107 25.88 20.59 -57.50
N GLY A 108 25.96 19.25 -57.35
CA GLY A 108 27.26 18.57 -57.18
C GLY A 108 27.17 17.07 -56.89
N GLN A 109 27.63 16.22 -57.82
CA GLN A 109 27.79 14.76 -57.65
C GLN A 109 29.23 14.34 -57.95
N ALA A 110 29.78 13.38 -57.18
CA ALA A 110 30.79 12.36 -57.54
C ALA A 110 31.14 11.56 -56.24
N GLN A 111 31.33 10.24 -56.16
CA GLN A 111 32.09 9.25 -56.97
C GLN A 111 33.63 9.41 -56.90
N SER A 112 34.47 8.37 -56.84
CA SER A 112 34.30 6.91 -56.59
C SER A 112 35.67 6.21 -56.41
N GLY A 113 35.74 5.08 -55.67
CA GLY A 113 36.86 4.11 -55.69
C GLY A 113 38.12 4.44 -54.86
N TYR A 114 39.14 3.57 -54.75
CA TYR A 114 39.27 2.13 -55.07
C TYR A 114 40.61 1.56 -54.48
N LEU A 115 40.72 0.23 -54.27
CA LEU A 115 41.97 -0.57 -54.04
C LEU A 115 42.79 -0.33 -52.73
N SER A 116 43.84 -1.12 -52.40
CA SER A 116 43.90 -2.58 -52.08
C SER A 116 45.31 -3.04 -51.60
N HIS A 117 45.40 -4.09 -50.76
CA HIS A 117 46.62 -4.84 -50.35
C HIS A 117 47.60 -4.08 -49.38
N GLY A 118 48.47 -4.74 -48.59
CA GLY A 118 48.61 -6.18 -48.25
C GLY A 118 49.95 -6.52 -47.55
N GLY A 119 49.98 -7.58 -46.71
CA GLY A 119 51.18 -8.07 -45.97
C GLY A 119 51.47 -7.35 -44.64
N SER A 120 52.29 -7.88 -43.71
CA SER A 120 52.95 -9.20 -43.60
C SER A 120 53.32 -9.53 -42.12
N VAL A 121 53.86 -10.72 -41.86
CA VAL A 121 53.98 -11.47 -40.57
C VAL A 121 55.35 -12.20 -40.58
N PRO A 122 56.01 -12.76 -39.51
CA PRO A 122 56.05 -12.62 -38.02
C PRO A 122 57.54 -12.27 -37.56
N PRO A 123 58.30 -12.90 -36.60
CA PRO A 123 58.03 -13.77 -35.41
C PRO A 123 58.92 -13.60 -34.13
N ARG A 124 58.66 -14.51 -33.16
CA ARG A 124 59.50 -15.08 -32.06
C ARG A 124 59.47 -14.40 -30.68
N GLU A 125 59.05 -15.07 -29.60
CA GLU A 125 59.51 -16.34 -28.94
C GLU A 125 60.80 -16.13 -28.11
N VAL A 126 61.01 -16.72 -26.93
CA VAL A 126 60.27 -17.82 -26.22
C VAL A 126 59.74 -17.34 -24.84
N HIS A 127 59.69 -17.99 -23.65
CA HIS A 127 60.12 -19.30 -23.08
C HIS A 127 59.16 -19.74 -21.92
N ARG A 128 59.55 -20.74 -21.12
CA ARG A 128 58.81 -21.37 -19.97
C ARG A 128 59.85 -21.96 -18.95
N PRO A 129 59.56 -22.56 -17.75
CA PRO A 129 58.65 -23.74 -17.60
C PRO A 129 57.97 -24.04 -16.22
N ASN A 130 56.94 -24.91 -16.29
CA ASN A 130 56.54 -26.03 -15.40
C ASN A 130 56.20 -25.83 -13.89
N GLU A 131 55.43 -26.70 -13.20
CA GLU A 131 54.90 -28.05 -13.56
C GLU A 131 53.42 -28.33 -13.10
N ARG A 132 53.02 -29.60 -12.87
CA ARG A 132 51.63 -30.16 -12.92
C ARG A 132 51.53 -31.47 -12.05
N PRO A 133 50.43 -32.29 -12.03
CA PRO A 133 48.97 -32.09 -12.19
C PRO A 133 48.07 -32.89 -11.17
N ASN A 134 46.73 -32.81 -11.33
CA ASN A 134 45.66 -33.88 -11.22
C ASN A 134 44.32 -33.25 -10.72
N GLY A 135 43.10 -33.46 -11.25
CA GLY A 135 42.57 -34.25 -12.39
C GLY A 135 41.47 -35.25 -11.95
N ALA A 136 40.21 -35.31 -12.42
CA ALA A 136 39.42 -34.54 -13.43
C ALA A 136 38.09 -34.01 -12.78
N GLY A 137 36.89 -33.76 -13.37
CA GLY A 137 36.23 -34.02 -14.68
C GLY A 137 35.14 -35.12 -14.63
N PRO A 138 34.00 -35.09 -15.39
CA PRO A 138 33.60 -34.18 -16.48
C PRO A 138 32.19 -33.53 -16.36
N SER A 139 31.79 -32.74 -17.37
CA SER A 139 30.44 -32.16 -17.59
C SER A 139 29.67 -32.84 -18.75
N PRO A 140 28.41 -32.45 -19.04
CA PRO A 140 28.13 -31.56 -20.18
C PRO A 140 27.11 -30.45 -19.85
N HIS A 141 27.30 -29.17 -20.24
CA HIS A 141 27.20 -28.57 -21.59
C HIS A 141 25.79 -28.55 -22.22
N CYS A 142 25.27 -27.33 -22.40
CA CYS A 142 24.76 -26.82 -23.69
C CYS A 142 24.86 -25.28 -23.67
N ASN A 143 25.17 -24.66 -24.82
CA ASN A 143 25.36 -23.22 -24.94
C ASN A 143 25.09 -22.84 -26.41
N ASP A 144 24.27 -21.81 -26.66
CA ASP A 144 24.04 -21.29 -28.02
C ASP A 144 23.80 -19.77 -27.96
N HIS A 145 24.61 -19.01 -28.68
CA HIS A 145 24.48 -17.56 -28.85
C HIS A 145 24.54 -17.22 -30.34
N ALA A 146 23.49 -16.61 -30.86
CA ALA A 146 23.50 -15.90 -32.13
C ALA A 146 23.46 -14.39 -31.85
N GLY A 147 24.39 -13.63 -32.43
CA GLY A 147 24.54 -12.20 -32.15
C GLY A 147 23.67 -11.30 -33.03
N VAL A 148 23.29 -10.14 -32.48
CA VAL A 148 22.79 -8.97 -33.23
C VAL A 148 23.62 -7.75 -32.78
N SER A 149 23.85 -6.82 -33.70
CA SER A 149 24.80 -5.71 -33.54
C SER A 149 24.45 -4.73 -32.40
N ALA A 150 25.46 -4.34 -31.62
CA ALA A 150 25.36 -3.16 -30.76
C ALA A 150 25.18 -1.89 -31.60
N SER A 151 24.28 -1.01 -31.16
CA SER A 151 24.16 0.37 -31.65
C SER A 151 24.47 1.34 -30.51
N ALA A 152 24.96 2.53 -30.86
CA ALA A 152 25.71 3.40 -29.95
C ALA A 152 24.99 3.72 -28.63
N SER A 153 25.62 3.37 -27.51
CA SER A 153 25.25 3.90 -26.19
C SER A 153 25.50 5.40 -26.15
N ARG A 154 24.46 6.18 -25.86
CA ARG A 154 24.60 7.57 -25.41
C ARG A 154 25.28 7.57 -24.02
N PRO A 155 25.92 8.68 -23.61
CA PRO A 155 26.37 8.81 -22.23
C PRO A 155 25.19 8.61 -21.27
N HIS A 156 25.41 7.88 -20.19
CA HIS A 156 24.52 7.96 -19.04
C HIS A 156 24.82 9.29 -18.34
N ASP A 157 23.88 10.24 -18.41
CA ASP A 157 23.89 11.39 -17.51
C ASP A 157 23.67 10.85 -16.10
N VAL A 158 24.76 10.74 -15.34
CA VAL A 158 24.75 10.26 -13.95
C VAL A 158 23.93 11.23 -13.12
N ASN A 159 22.99 10.70 -12.31
CA ASN A 159 22.16 11.49 -11.41
C ASN A 159 23.05 12.41 -10.53
N PRO A 160 23.07 13.75 -10.77
CA PRO A 160 24.07 14.66 -10.20
C PRO A 160 23.73 15.07 -8.76
N TRP A 161 22.94 14.26 -8.06
CA TRP A 161 22.78 14.28 -6.60
C TRP A 161 23.73 13.31 -5.88
N SER A 162 24.37 12.36 -6.59
CA SER A 162 25.32 11.38 -6.00
C SER A 162 26.48 12.03 -5.25
N ASP A 163 27.15 13.00 -5.88
CA ASP A 163 28.50 13.43 -5.49
C ASP A 163 28.51 14.41 -4.29
N THR A 164 27.33 14.83 -3.84
CA THR A 164 27.13 15.60 -2.59
C THR A 164 26.60 14.75 -1.43
N MET A 165 26.15 13.51 -1.68
CA MET A 165 25.46 12.68 -0.69
C MET A 165 26.39 11.83 0.20
N THR A 166 27.70 11.78 -0.07
CA THR A 166 28.64 10.96 0.72
C THR A 166 28.75 11.41 2.18
N ALA A 167 28.44 12.67 2.49
CA ALA A 167 28.29 13.17 3.86
C ALA A 167 26.88 12.89 4.44
N ALA A 168 25.85 12.84 3.60
CA ALA A 168 24.46 12.63 4.01
C ALA A 168 24.16 11.18 4.43
N VAL A 169 24.88 10.18 3.90
CA VAL A 169 24.79 8.78 4.37
C VAL A 169 25.22 8.65 5.84
N GLY A 170 26.16 9.49 6.31
CA GLY A 170 26.47 9.64 7.74
C GLY A 170 25.54 10.61 8.48
N GLY A 171 24.82 11.47 7.76
CA GLY A 171 23.86 12.44 8.29
C GLY A 171 22.49 11.86 8.62
N ALA A 172 22.02 10.83 7.90
CA ALA A 172 20.76 10.13 8.17
C ALA A 172 20.70 9.42 9.55
N ALA A 173 21.83 9.33 10.26
CA ALA A 173 21.96 8.85 11.63
C ALA A 173 22.45 9.94 12.62
N GLY A 174 22.75 11.15 12.12
CA GLY A 174 23.46 12.19 12.84
C GLY A 174 22.55 13.32 13.32
N ASP A 175 22.29 13.34 14.63
CA ASP A 175 21.52 14.38 15.33
C ASP A 175 20.03 14.48 14.95
N ILE A 176 19.28 13.41 15.26
CA ILE A 176 17.79 13.35 15.22
C ILE A 176 17.14 14.22 16.33
N THR A 177 17.84 15.25 16.80
CA THR A 177 17.45 16.16 17.88
C THR A 177 17.68 17.64 17.54
N GLY A 178 18.31 17.94 16.40
CA GLY A 178 18.54 19.30 15.92
C GLY A 178 17.48 19.79 14.93
N ALA A 179 17.06 21.06 15.07
CA ALA A 179 16.27 21.72 14.03
C ALA A 179 17.09 21.89 12.73
N PRO A 180 16.48 21.83 11.53
CA PRO A 180 17.24 21.80 10.26
C PRO A 180 18.17 23.02 10.08
N ARG A 181 19.42 22.75 9.68
CA ARG A 181 20.39 23.80 9.30
C ARG A 181 19.87 24.60 8.11
N SER A 182 20.01 25.93 8.17
CA SER A 182 19.08 26.88 7.54
C SER A 182 19.50 27.45 6.17
N ASP A 183 20.48 26.84 5.50
CA ASP A 183 20.97 27.28 4.17
C ASP A 183 21.07 26.13 3.15
N GLN A 184 21.68 25.00 3.51
CA GLN A 184 21.86 23.85 2.61
C GLN A 184 20.56 23.08 2.29
N ASN A 185 19.45 23.41 2.94
CA ASN A 185 18.23 22.60 2.95
C ASN A 185 17.17 22.94 1.89
N MET A 186 17.34 23.99 1.09
CA MET A 186 16.31 24.47 0.16
C MET A 186 16.31 23.74 -1.20
N VAL A 187 16.39 22.41 -1.17
CA VAL A 187 16.36 21.52 -2.35
C VAL A 187 14.94 20.99 -2.58
N PRO A 188 14.37 21.10 -3.80
CA PRO A 188 13.10 20.46 -4.16
C PRO A 188 13.05 18.96 -3.86
N ALA A 189 11.93 18.46 -3.33
CA ALA A 189 11.75 17.04 -3.03
C ALA A 189 10.79 16.38 -4.03
N GLY A 190 11.11 15.16 -4.46
CA GLY A 190 10.50 14.50 -5.61
C GLY A 190 11.31 14.70 -6.91
N PRO A 191 10.74 14.38 -8.09
CA PRO A 191 9.35 14.03 -8.33
C PRO A 191 8.90 12.71 -7.69
N TYR A 192 7.63 12.67 -7.30
CA TYR A 192 6.95 11.47 -6.83
C TYR A 192 5.86 11.09 -7.84
N LEU A 193 5.91 9.88 -8.40
CA LEU A 193 4.88 9.34 -9.30
C LEU A 193 3.86 8.51 -8.52
N GLN A 194 2.56 8.69 -8.80
CA GLN A 194 1.49 7.89 -8.18
C GLN A 194 0.52 7.37 -9.24
N PHE A 195 -0.04 6.17 -9.05
CA PHE A 195 -1.05 5.59 -9.94
C PHE A 195 -2.47 5.65 -9.34
N LEU A 196 -3.38 6.31 -10.06
CA LEU A 196 -4.79 6.55 -9.66
C LEU A 196 -5.80 5.61 -10.33
N GLY A 197 -5.31 4.61 -11.06
CA GLY A 197 -6.13 3.54 -11.62
C GLY A 197 -6.25 3.54 -13.14
N TYR A 198 -6.71 2.39 -13.64
CA TYR A 198 -6.97 2.12 -15.04
C TYR A 198 -8.45 1.82 -15.23
N ASP A 199 -9.09 2.50 -16.18
CA ASP A 199 -10.42 2.13 -16.66
C ASP A 199 -10.27 1.09 -17.77
N VAL A 200 -10.74 -0.13 -17.51
CA VAL A 200 -10.65 -1.27 -18.43
C VAL A 200 -11.58 -1.11 -19.65
N ALA A 201 -12.63 -0.28 -19.55
CA ALA A 201 -13.58 -0.06 -20.64
C ALA A 201 -13.12 1.04 -21.61
N THR A 202 -12.62 2.16 -21.11
CA THR A 202 -12.06 3.25 -21.95
C THR A 202 -10.58 3.06 -22.26
N CYS A 203 -9.90 2.11 -21.61
CA CYS A 203 -8.45 1.93 -21.65
C CYS A 203 -7.64 3.16 -21.18
N LEU A 204 -8.25 4.00 -20.32
CA LEU A 204 -7.62 5.21 -19.78
C LEU A 204 -6.81 4.90 -18.53
N TRP A 205 -5.50 5.16 -18.58
CA TRP A 205 -4.59 5.17 -17.43
C TRP A 205 -4.59 6.55 -16.77
N ARG A 206 -4.61 6.59 -15.43
CA ARG A 206 -4.57 7.81 -14.64
C ARG A 206 -3.48 7.71 -13.56
N GLY A 207 -2.75 8.80 -13.37
CA GLY A 207 -1.74 8.94 -12.32
C GLY A 207 -1.48 10.40 -11.99
N THR A 208 -0.50 10.67 -11.14
CA THR A 208 -0.05 12.02 -10.83
C THR A 208 1.48 12.08 -10.76
N VAL A 209 2.00 13.28 -10.98
CA VAL A 209 3.36 13.66 -10.57
C VAL A 209 3.23 14.73 -9.49
N ALA A 210 3.94 14.57 -8.38
CA ALA A 210 4.05 15.61 -7.35
C ALA A 210 5.48 16.08 -7.16
N ILE A 211 5.64 17.34 -6.74
CA ILE A 211 6.92 17.94 -6.35
C ILE A 211 6.70 18.92 -5.19
N VAL A 212 7.63 18.92 -4.24
CA VAL A 212 7.58 19.77 -3.04
C VAL A 212 8.64 20.86 -3.16
N LEU A 213 8.21 22.12 -3.24
CA LEU A 213 9.10 23.27 -3.44
C LEU A 213 9.27 24.10 -2.16
N PRO A 214 10.50 24.54 -1.81
CA PRO A 214 10.71 25.46 -0.69
C PRO A 214 10.18 26.88 -1.00
N PRO A 215 9.94 27.73 0.03
CA PRO A 215 9.36 29.07 -0.09
C PRO A 215 10.25 30.15 -0.77
N LEU A 216 11.11 29.77 -1.73
CA LEU A 216 12.13 30.66 -2.34
C LEU A 216 11.59 31.72 -3.33
N GLY A 217 10.34 31.61 -3.80
CA GLY A 217 9.88 32.33 -5.00
C GLY A 217 8.64 33.23 -4.87
N GLY A 218 7.95 33.23 -3.73
CA GLY A 218 6.63 33.88 -3.62
C GLY A 218 5.50 33.10 -4.33
N PRO A 219 4.28 33.68 -4.44
CA PRO A 219 3.09 32.94 -4.85
C PRO A 219 3.05 32.55 -6.33
N ASP A 220 3.72 33.29 -7.21
CA ASP A 220 3.72 33.04 -8.67
C ASP A 220 4.77 32.01 -9.12
N ALA A 221 5.43 31.34 -8.16
CA ALA A 221 6.50 30.36 -8.38
C ALA A 221 5.96 28.96 -8.75
N GLU A 222 5.04 28.89 -9.72
CA GLU A 222 4.46 27.64 -10.24
C GLU A 222 5.52 26.83 -11.03
N PRO A 223 5.81 25.56 -10.65
CA PRO A 223 6.52 24.64 -11.51
C PRO A 223 5.62 24.18 -12.67
N LYS A 224 6.21 23.94 -13.85
CA LYS A 224 5.46 23.52 -15.03
C LYS A 224 5.81 22.08 -15.39
N PHE A 225 4.79 21.30 -15.74
CA PHE A 225 4.94 19.89 -16.11
C PHE A 225 4.56 19.66 -17.58
N SER A 226 5.41 18.89 -18.26
CA SER A 226 5.16 18.39 -19.61
C SER A 226 5.59 16.93 -19.73
N PHE A 227 4.87 16.14 -20.50
CA PHE A 227 5.22 14.74 -20.78
C PHE A 227 4.93 14.39 -22.24
N ALA A 228 5.69 13.43 -22.79
CA ALA A 228 5.54 12.98 -24.16
C ALA A 228 5.10 11.51 -24.23
N VAL A 229 4.06 11.23 -25.03
CA VAL A 229 3.61 9.86 -25.34
C VAL A 229 3.49 9.72 -26.85
N ALA A 230 4.10 8.68 -27.43
CA ALA A 230 4.08 8.41 -28.87
C ALA A 230 4.52 9.60 -29.78
N GLY A 231 5.31 10.54 -29.23
CA GLY A 231 5.74 11.76 -29.92
C GLY A 231 4.76 12.95 -29.82
N GLN A 232 3.60 12.78 -29.19
CA GLN A 232 2.71 13.89 -28.81
C GLN A 232 3.13 14.45 -27.45
N GLU A 233 3.37 15.76 -27.37
CA GLU A 233 3.61 16.48 -26.13
C GLU A 233 2.28 16.87 -25.46
N TYR A 234 2.20 16.69 -24.15
CA TYR A 234 1.10 17.11 -23.28
C TYR A 234 1.65 18.05 -22.20
N ARG A 235 0.87 19.09 -21.87
CA ARG A 235 1.18 20.05 -20.79
C ARG A 235 -0.03 20.20 -19.89
N GLY A 236 0.17 20.22 -18.58
CA GLY A 236 -0.87 20.42 -17.57
C GLY A 236 -0.52 21.58 -16.64
N PRO A 237 -1.52 22.37 -16.17
CA PRO A 237 -1.29 23.33 -15.11
C PRO A 237 -0.96 22.62 -13.79
N GLY A 238 -0.16 23.25 -12.94
CA GLY A 238 0.08 22.77 -11.58
C GLY A 238 -1.10 23.07 -10.67
N ARG A 239 -1.50 22.10 -9.85
CA ARG A 239 -2.37 22.35 -8.70
C ARG A 239 -1.55 22.39 -7.43
N LEU A 240 -1.53 23.55 -6.77
CA LEU A 240 -1.10 23.63 -5.38
C LEU A 240 -2.11 22.85 -4.51
N VAL A 241 -1.66 21.76 -3.89
CA VAL A 241 -2.47 20.90 -3.02
C VAL A 241 -2.58 21.55 -1.64
N GLU A 242 -1.43 21.84 -1.02
CA GLU A 242 -1.35 22.55 0.27
C GLU A 242 0.07 23.10 0.52
N THR A 243 0.28 23.73 1.67
CA THR A 243 1.61 24.16 2.17
C THR A 243 1.89 23.64 3.58
N MET A 244 3.08 23.09 3.84
CA MET A 244 3.52 22.57 5.14
C MET A 244 4.94 23.07 5.40
N GLU A 245 5.24 23.59 6.60
CA GLU A 245 6.50 24.31 6.90
C GLU A 245 6.87 25.42 5.90
N GLY A 246 5.87 26.00 5.24
CA GLY A 246 6.04 26.99 4.17
C GLY A 246 6.40 26.41 2.80
N TRP A 247 6.69 25.11 2.70
CA TRP A 247 6.93 24.41 1.43
C TRP A 247 5.61 24.14 0.71
N ALA A 248 5.61 24.27 -0.61
CA ALA A 248 4.46 24.14 -1.49
C ALA A 248 4.40 22.76 -2.18
N PHE A 249 3.30 22.04 -1.98
CA PHE A 249 3.07 20.72 -2.59
C PHE A 249 2.30 20.89 -3.90
N TRP A 250 2.98 20.70 -5.02
CA TRP A 250 2.39 20.81 -6.35
C TRP A 250 2.08 19.42 -6.92
N ARG A 251 0.86 19.25 -7.47
CA ARG A 251 0.38 18.05 -8.17
C ARG A 251 0.06 18.36 -9.62
N PHE A 252 0.41 17.44 -10.50
CA PHE A 252 0.01 17.41 -11.90
C PHE A 252 -0.74 16.11 -12.19
N ASP A 253 -1.97 16.20 -12.65
CA ASP A 253 -2.80 15.04 -12.98
C ASP A 253 -2.48 14.53 -14.41
N VAL A 254 -2.06 13.27 -14.50
CA VAL A 254 -1.61 12.62 -15.75
C VAL A 254 -2.70 11.66 -16.24
N ARG A 255 -3.05 11.76 -17.53
CA ARG A 255 -4.06 10.92 -18.18
C ARG A 255 -3.52 10.43 -19.52
N ILE A 256 -3.45 9.12 -19.71
CA ILE A 256 -2.84 8.50 -20.88
C ILE A 256 -3.79 7.44 -21.44
N GLN A 257 -4.12 7.55 -22.72
CA GLN A 257 -4.86 6.52 -23.44
C GLN A 257 -3.91 5.34 -23.72
N LEU A 258 -4.18 4.16 -23.15
CA LEU A 258 -3.33 2.99 -23.41
C LEU A 258 -3.67 2.38 -24.78
N GLU A 259 -2.62 2.03 -25.51
CA GLU A 259 -2.66 1.47 -26.88
C GLU A 259 -2.22 0.00 -26.89
N SER A 260 -2.07 -0.59 -28.08
CA SER A 260 -1.68 -2.01 -28.24
C SER A 260 -0.23 -2.33 -27.83
N GLU A 261 0.62 -1.33 -27.61
CA GLU A 261 2.04 -1.48 -27.27
C GLU A 261 2.37 -0.79 -25.94
N GLN A 262 3.34 -1.35 -25.21
CA GLN A 262 3.94 -0.74 -24.02
C GLN A 262 4.82 0.44 -24.46
N ARG A 263 4.73 1.57 -23.76
CA ARG A 263 5.45 2.81 -24.14
C ARG A 263 6.20 3.41 -22.95
N SER A 264 7.40 3.92 -23.20
CA SER A 264 8.04 4.87 -22.30
C SER A 264 7.35 6.25 -22.40
N VAL A 265 7.34 6.97 -21.29
CA VAL A 265 6.78 8.31 -21.13
C VAL A 265 7.86 9.20 -20.52
N ASP A 266 8.52 9.97 -21.37
CA ASP A 266 9.52 10.95 -20.97
C ASP A 266 8.79 12.18 -20.43
N TYR A 267 9.23 12.73 -19.29
CA TYR A 267 8.65 13.92 -18.70
C TYR A 267 9.68 14.95 -18.25
N GLU A 268 9.22 16.18 -18.13
CA GLU A 268 10.02 17.34 -17.73
C GLU A 268 9.24 18.18 -16.71
N LEU A 269 9.93 18.55 -15.62
CA LEU A 269 9.51 19.54 -14.64
C LEU A 269 10.41 20.77 -14.75
N LEU A 270 9.83 21.88 -15.21
CA LEU A 270 10.47 23.19 -15.24
C LEU A 270 10.20 23.89 -13.90
N LEU A 271 11.26 24.14 -13.14
CA LEU A 271 11.20 24.80 -11.84
C LEU A 271 11.38 26.32 -11.99
N PRO A 272 10.86 27.12 -11.04
CA PRO A 272 11.08 28.57 -11.00
C PRO A 272 12.57 28.97 -11.08
N GLN A 273 12.86 30.16 -11.62
CA GLN A 273 14.24 30.61 -11.88
C GLN A 273 15.10 30.76 -10.61
N CYS A 274 14.49 30.88 -9.41
CA CYS A 274 15.21 30.88 -8.14
C CYS A 274 15.89 29.54 -7.79
N PHE A 275 15.58 28.45 -8.51
CA PHE A 275 16.27 27.16 -8.40
C PHE A 275 17.51 27.02 -9.32
N ALA A 276 17.92 28.09 -10.00
CA ALA A 276 19.07 28.06 -10.91
C ALA A 276 20.38 27.68 -10.19
N PRO A 277 21.26 26.85 -10.80
CA PRO A 277 21.19 26.37 -12.18
C PRO A 277 20.28 25.14 -12.41
N ARG A 278 19.71 24.54 -11.35
CA ARG A 278 18.89 23.32 -11.44
C ARG A 278 17.40 23.65 -11.65
N THR A 279 17.08 24.37 -12.72
CA THR A 279 15.69 24.74 -13.08
C THR A 279 14.93 23.66 -13.87
N VAL A 280 15.52 22.48 -14.12
CA VAL A 280 14.89 21.41 -14.89
C VAL A 280 15.18 20.05 -14.26
N ILE A 281 14.13 19.25 -14.07
CA ILE A 281 14.21 17.82 -13.78
C ILE A 281 13.60 17.06 -14.97
N ARG A 282 14.22 15.94 -15.37
CA ARG A 282 13.70 15.03 -16.39
C ARG A 282 13.86 13.60 -15.92
N ASP A 283 12.87 12.77 -16.21
CA ASP A 283 12.98 11.32 -16.08
C ASP A 283 11.97 10.62 -17.00
N THR A 284 11.97 9.29 -17.00
CA THR A 284 11.10 8.44 -17.84
C THR A 284 10.41 7.39 -16.98
N PHE A 285 9.08 7.24 -17.13
CA PHE A 285 8.34 6.07 -16.61
C PHE A 285 7.77 5.23 -17.75
N VAL A 286 7.22 4.05 -17.46
CA VAL A 286 6.70 3.12 -18.49
C VAL A 286 5.22 2.85 -18.28
N VAL A 287 4.41 3.11 -19.31
CA VAL A 287 2.99 2.73 -19.37
C VAL A 287 2.79 1.41 -20.12
N PRO A 288 1.92 0.52 -19.62
CA PRO A 288 1.63 -0.77 -20.25
C PRO A 288 0.78 -0.61 -21.52
N SER A 289 0.71 -1.66 -22.34
CA SER A 289 -0.36 -1.76 -23.33
C SER A 289 -1.72 -2.05 -22.68
N ASN A 290 -2.80 -1.76 -23.41
CA ASN A 290 -4.17 -2.06 -23.02
C ASN A 290 -4.54 -3.56 -23.10
N THR A 291 -3.76 -4.37 -23.85
CA THR A 291 -3.97 -5.82 -24.01
C THR A 291 -3.12 -6.68 -23.09
N GLN A 292 -1.94 -6.20 -22.66
CA GLN A 292 -1.02 -7.01 -21.86
C GLN A 292 -1.44 -7.12 -20.40
N GLN A 293 -0.92 -8.17 -19.75
CA GLN A 293 -0.94 -8.25 -18.30
C GLN A 293 0.22 -7.43 -17.74
N TRP A 294 -0.05 -6.68 -16.67
CA TRP A 294 0.94 -5.79 -16.10
C TRP A 294 1.95 -6.57 -15.25
N HIS A 295 3.21 -6.14 -15.33
CA HIS A 295 4.29 -6.49 -14.41
C HIS A 295 4.37 -5.38 -13.35
N TRP A 296 4.34 -5.73 -12.07
CA TRP A 296 4.24 -4.78 -10.96
C TRP A 296 4.92 -5.30 -9.69
N GLY A 297 5.29 -4.37 -8.80
CA GLY A 297 6.01 -4.66 -7.56
C GLY A 297 5.14 -4.54 -6.31
N PHE A 298 5.59 -5.13 -5.20
CA PHE A 298 5.08 -4.91 -3.84
C PHE A 298 6.23 -4.80 -2.83
N HIS A 299 6.08 -3.96 -1.81
CA HIS A 299 7.01 -3.82 -0.69
C HIS A 299 6.28 -3.37 0.58
N SER A 300 6.99 -3.46 1.70
CA SER A 300 6.63 -2.86 2.98
C SER A 300 7.89 -2.64 3.80
N CYS A 301 7.79 -1.88 4.89
CA CYS A 301 8.88 -1.70 5.86
C CYS A 301 10.13 -1.10 5.19
N ASN A 302 9.86 0.01 4.51
CA ASN A 302 10.81 0.85 3.81
C ASN A 302 11.42 1.87 4.77
N GLY A 303 12.35 1.43 5.61
CA GLY A 303 13.13 2.29 6.48
C GLY A 303 13.86 1.49 7.55
N LEU A 304 14.25 2.16 8.62
CA LEU A 304 14.96 1.57 9.75
C LEU A 304 14.30 2.03 11.05
N SER A 305 14.06 1.10 11.97
CA SER A 305 13.56 1.41 13.30
C SER A 305 14.62 2.13 14.13
N VAL A 306 14.21 2.86 15.18
CA VAL A 306 15.08 3.75 15.97
C VAL A 306 16.33 3.08 16.57
N ASN A 307 16.32 1.77 16.75
CA ASN A 307 17.41 0.97 17.32
C ASN A 307 18.15 0.07 16.29
N SER A 308 17.95 0.29 14.99
CA SER A 308 18.60 -0.48 13.93
C SER A 308 20.13 -0.31 13.91
N ASP A 309 20.83 -1.38 13.55
CA ASP A 309 22.28 -1.35 13.28
C ASP A 309 22.52 -0.69 11.91
N ILE A 310 22.78 0.62 11.91
CA ILE A 310 22.91 1.44 10.69
C ILE A 310 24.22 1.13 9.93
N GLU A 311 25.31 0.75 10.62
CA GLU A 311 26.55 0.32 9.96
C GLU A 311 26.30 -0.92 9.07
N LYS A 312 25.41 -1.82 9.51
CA LYS A 312 25.08 -3.05 8.80
C LYS A 312 23.90 -2.93 7.83
N TRP A 313 22.86 -2.18 8.17
CA TRP A 313 21.58 -2.15 7.43
C TRP A 313 21.29 -0.80 6.75
N GLY A 314 22.13 0.22 6.97
CA GLY A 314 21.97 1.58 6.46
C GLY A 314 21.82 1.71 4.94
N THR A 315 22.27 0.72 4.17
CA THR A 315 22.11 0.75 2.70
C THR A 315 20.86 -0.03 2.24
N PRO A 316 19.92 0.61 1.51
CA PRO A 316 18.74 -0.02 0.93
C PRO A 316 19.04 -0.82 -0.35
N HIS A 317 19.83 -1.89 -0.25
CA HIS A 317 20.31 -2.65 -1.42
C HIS A 317 19.20 -3.21 -2.34
N LEU A 318 18.02 -3.54 -1.80
CA LEU A 318 16.93 -4.12 -2.60
C LEU A 318 16.24 -3.12 -3.53
N TRP A 319 16.24 -1.82 -3.24
CA TRP A 319 15.80 -0.81 -4.22
C TRP A 319 16.71 -0.79 -5.45
N GLY A 320 17.99 -1.12 -5.28
CA GLY A 320 18.91 -1.40 -6.38
C GLY A 320 18.57 -2.67 -7.18
N ASP A 321 17.83 -3.63 -6.63
CA ASP A 321 17.30 -4.77 -7.38
C ASP A 321 15.99 -4.44 -8.11
N VAL A 322 15.10 -3.68 -7.48
CA VAL A 322 13.88 -3.13 -8.10
C VAL A 322 14.22 -2.32 -9.35
N LEU A 323 15.22 -1.44 -9.29
CA LEU A 323 15.69 -0.63 -10.42
C LEU A 323 16.24 -1.50 -11.57
N ARG A 324 17.05 -2.53 -11.27
CA ARG A 324 17.58 -3.46 -12.27
C ARG A 324 16.48 -4.34 -12.89
N GLU A 325 15.51 -4.76 -12.08
CA GLU A 325 14.39 -5.57 -12.55
C GLU A 325 13.48 -4.74 -13.47
N HIS A 326 13.13 -3.51 -13.10
CA HIS A 326 12.43 -2.57 -13.99
C HIS A 326 13.19 -2.33 -15.30
N ALA A 327 14.52 -2.12 -15.25
CA ALA A 327 15.33 -1.94 -16.46
C ALA A 327 15.39 -3.21 -17.35
N ARG A 328 15.14 -4.39 -16.78
CA ARG A 328 15.09 -5.70 -17.48
C ARG A 328 13.69 -6.03 -18.01
N SER A 329 12.66 -5.62 -17.27
CA SER A 329 11.24 -5.89 -17.49
C SER A 329 10.45 -4.82 -16.71
N PRO A 330 9.91 -3.78 -17.37
CA PRO A 330 9.37 -2.62 -16.66
C PRO A 330 8.24 -2.92 -15.68
N LEU A 331 8.45 -2.48 -14.44
CA LEU A 331 7.43 -2.42 -13.40
C LEU A 331 6.53 -1.20 -13.70
N HIS A 332 5.28 -1.45 -14.05
CA HIS A 332 4.30 -0.43 -14.46
C HIS A 332 3.67 0.30 -13.26
N VAL A 333 3.65 -0.39 -12.11
CA VAL A 333 3.19 0.08 -10.80
C VAL A 333 4.02 -0.63 -9.75
N ILE A 334 4.25 0.01 -8.60
CA ILE A 334 4.79 -0.65 -7.41
C ILE A 334 3.96 -0.25 -6.18
N VAL A 335 3.72 -1.22 -5.29
CA VAL A 335 2.72 -1.12 -4.21
C VAL A 335 3.39 -1.13 -2.84
N GLY A 336 3.25 -0.03 -2.09
CA GLY A 336 3.64 0.07 -0.69
C GLY A 336 2.50 -0.41 0.22
N GLY A 337 2.72 -1.50 0.96
CA GLY A 337 1.72 -2.15 1.80
C GLY A 337 1.96 -1.96 3.30
N GLY A 338 2.12 -0.72 3.74
CA GLY A 338 2.51 -0.38 5.11
C GLY A 338 3.99 -0.05 5.30
N ASP A 339 4.28 0.78 6.30
CA ASP A 339 5.61 1.30 6.68
C ASP A 339 6.39 1.88 5.49
N GLN A 340 5.95 3.01 4.94
CA GLN A 340 6.74 3.68 3.89
C GLN A 340 7.86 4.54 4.48
N VAL A 341 7.77 4.89 5.76
CA VAL A 341 8.71 5.66 6.58
C VAL A 341 8.55 5.26 8.07
N TYR A 342 9.56 5.46 8.92
CA TYR A 342 9.54 5.08 10.35
C TYR A 342 9.55 6.30 11.28
N ASN A 343 8.36 6.83 11.60
CA ASN A 343 8.20 8.11 12.30
C ASN A 343 8.31 8.04 13.84
N ASP A 344 8.66 6.88 14.41
CA ASP A 344 8.71 6.65 15.87
C ASP A 344 9.67 7.58 16.62
N ALA A 345 10.66 8.14 15.91
CA ALA A 345 11.56 9.15 16.45
C ALA A 345 10.86 10.50 16.78
N VAL A 346 9.59 10.70 16.40
CA VAL A 346 8.78 11.88 16.75
C VAL A 346 8.73 12.10 18.27
N TRP A 347 8.77 11.03 19.05
CA TRP A 347 8.80 11.06 20.52
C TRP A 347 10.10 11.63 21.10
N LYS A 348 11.11 11.95 20.27
CA LYS A 348 12.31 12.71 20.65
C LYS A 348 12.15 14.22 20.51
N CYS A 349 11.03 14.71 19.96
CA CYS A 349 10.72 16.15 19.96
C CYS A 349 10.58 16.63 21.41
N PRO A 350 11.32 17.68 21.85
CA PRO A 350 11.34 18.10 23.26
C PRO A 350 9.95 18.27 23.89
N ALA A 351 9.01 18.93 23.22
CA ALA A 351 7.67 19.17 23.77
C ALA A 351 6.80 17.90 23.87
N LEU A 352 7.15 16.81 23.19
CA LEU A 352 6.53 15.49 23.36
C LEU A 352 7.27 14.66 24.42
N HIS A 353 8.60 14.79 24.52
CA HIS A 353 9.40 14.19 25.59
C HIS A 353 9.00 14.73 26.96
N ASP A 354 8.84 16.05 27.10
CA ASP A 354 8.37 16.70 28.33
C ASP A 354 7.01 16.15 28.81
N TRP A 355 6.17 15.66 27.89
CA TRP A 355 4.89 14.99 28.20
C TRP A 355 5.06 13.50 28.54
N LEU A 356 6.07 12.82 27.97
CA LEU A 356 6.48 11.47 28.39
C LEU A 356 7.16 11.44 29.77
N ASP A 357 7.63 12.58 30.28
CA ASP A 357 8.20 12.70 31.64
C ASP A 357 7.13 13.03 32.72
N VAL A 358 5.90 13.37 32.33
CA VAL A 358 4.79 13.63 33.28
C VAL A 358 4.46 12.38 34.08
N SER A 359 4.32 12.52 35.40
CA SER A 359 4.02 11.43 36.33
C SER A 359 3.05 11.92 37.42
N PRO A 360 1.95 11.19 37.72
CA PRO A 360 1.62 9.85 37.24
C PRO A 360 1.21 9.80 35.76
N VAL A 361 1.28 8.61 35.16
CA VAL A 361 1.04 8.40 33.71
C VAL A 361 -0.36 8.85 33.31
N GLU A 362 -1.35 8.61 34.16
CA GLU A 362 -2.76 8.91 33.93
C GLU A 362 -3.05 10.41 33.82
N GLU A 363 -2.18 11.28 34.36
CA GLU A 363 -2.30 12.74 34.22
C GLU A 363 -2.11 13.19 32.76
N ARG A 364 -1.22 12.49 32.03
CA ARG A 364 -0.89 12.73 30.61
C ARG A 364 -2.11 12.75 29.72
N TYR A 365 -3.10 11.89 29.99
CA TYR A 365 -4.29 11.73 29.14
C TYR A 365 -5.19 12.99 29.16
N SER A 366 -5.04 13.84 30.18
CA SER A 366 -5.74 15.12 30.31
C SER A 366 -5.01 16.31 29.68
N HIS A 367 -3.72 16.18 29.36
CA HIS A 367 -2.92 17.28 28.84
C HIS A 367 -3.36 17.67 27.42
N PRO A 368 -3.45 18.97 27.10
CA PRO A 368 -3.75 19.43 25.75
C PRO A 368 -2.55 19.20 24.81
N PHE A 369 -2.83 18.91 23.54
CA PHE A 369 -1.83 19.03 22.49
C PHE A 369 -1.49 20.51 22.31
N THR A 370 -0.26 20.89 22.62
CA THR A 370 0.16 22.30 22.64
C THR A 370 0.55 22.79 21.24
N GLU A 371 0.57 24.12 21.05
CA GLU A 371 1.05 24.72 19.80
C GLU A 371 2.51 24.35 19.48
N GLU A 372 3.35 24.22 20.51
CA GLU A 372 4.75 23.81 20.34
C GLU A 372 4.87 22.31 20.02
N MET A 373 4.05 21.43 20.61
CA MET A 373 3.95 20.03 20.18
C MET A 373 3.52 19.92 18.72
N HIS A 374 2.48 20.65 18.32
CA HIS A 374 2.00 20.69 16.93
C HIS A 374 3.11 21.15 15.97
N LYS A 375 3.82 22.23 16.32
CA LYS A 375 4.92 22.80 15.53
C LYS A 375 6.10 21.82 15.41
N GLN A 376 6.57 21.25 16.51
CA GLN A 376 7.68 20.29 16.50
C GLN A 376 7.33 19.01 15.73
N ALA A 377 6.12 18.47 15.95
CA ALA A 377 5.63 17.33 15.17
C ALA A 377 5.52 17.66 13.68
N THR A 378 4.95 18.82 13.31
CA THR A 378 4.80 19.22 11.89
C THR A 378 6.17 19.31 11.21
N ALA A 379 7.15 19.94 11.87
CA ALA A 379 8.52 19.99 11.39
C ALA A 379 9.16 18.59 11.31
N PHE A 380 8.96 17.71 12.30
CA PHE A 380 9.48 16.34 12.30
C PHE A 380 8.94 15.53 11.10
N TYR A 381 7.62 15.36 11.00
CA TYR A 381 7.01 14.56 9.93
C TYR A 381 7.36 15.13 8.55
N PHE A 382 7.31 16.45 8.37
CA PHE A 382 7.67 17.09 7.10
C PHE A 382 9.11 16.78 6.68
N ASN A 383 10.09 17.02 7.56
CA ASN A 383 11.50 16.84 7.22
C ASN A 383 11.85 15.34 7.05
N HIS A 384 11.31 14.47 7.91
CA HIS A 384 11.61 13.04 7.83
C HIS A 384 11.06 12.40 6.53
N TYR A 385 9.80 12.67 6.14
CA TYR A 385 9.28 12.24 4.84
C TYR A 385 10.11 12.78 3.66
N ARG A 386 10.45 14.08 3.70
CA ARG A 386 11.25 14.78 2.68
C ARG A 386 12.62 14.14 2.49
N GLU A 387 13.34 13.88 3.57
CA GLU A 387 14.70 13.34 3.56
C GLU A 387 14.69 11.85 3.20
N HIS A 388 13.77 11.08 3.80
CA HIS A 388 13.63 9.66 3.56
C HIS A 388 13.32 9.32 2.10
N PHE A 389 12.31 9.97 1.50
CA PHE A 389 12.00 9.79 0.07
C PHE A 389 13.03 10.42 -0.87
N SER A 390 13.92 11.29 -0.38
CA SER A 390 15.08 11.80 -1.13
C SER A 390 16.32 10.88 -1.05
N THR A 391 16.28 9.78 -0.30
CA THR A 391 17.34 8.76 -0.29
C THR A 391 17.59 8.25 -1.72
N PRO A 392 18.82 8.28 -2.27
CA PRO A 392 19.02 8.19 -3.72
C PRO A 392 18.34 7.02 -4.44
N LEU A 393 18.40 5.79 -3.91
CA LEU A 393 17.75 4.62 -4.53
C LEU A 393 16.22 4.65 -4.41
N ILE A 394 15.67 5.34 -3.41
CA ILE A 394 14.22 5.54 -3.23
C ILE A 394 13.76 6.65 -4.18
N ALA A 395 14.45 7.79 -4.21
CA ALA A 395 14.16 8.90 -5.12
C ALA A 395 14.14 8.44 -6.59
N ASP A 396 15.15 7.67 -7.02
CA ASP A 396 15.21 7.07 -8.36
C ASP A 396 14.00 6.15 -8.66
N VAL A 397 13.45 5.44 -7.66
CA VAL A 397 12.25 4.61 -7.83
C VAL A 397 10.98 5.46 -7.87
N MET A 398 10.84 6.44 -6.97
CA MET A 398 9.70 7.36 -6.91
C MET A 398 9.55 8.17 -8.20
N ALA A 399 10.66 8.53 -8.84
CA ALA A 399 10.70 9.31 -10.09
C ALA A 399 10.43 8.47 -11.36
N LYS A 400 10.55 7.13 -11.31
CA LYS A 400 10.51 6.24 -12.49
C LYS A 400 9.36 5.22 -12.47
N MET A 401 8.81 4.94 -11.29
CA MET A 401 7.80 3.90 -11.08
C MET A 401 6.57 4.49 -10.38
N PRO A 402 5.38 4.50 -11.02
CA PRO A 402 4.14 4.94 -10.40
C PRO A 402 3.81 4.13 -9.13
N GLN A 403 3.72 4.83 -8.01
CA GLN A 403 3.49 4.25 -6.69
C GLN A 403 2.00 4.05 -6.39
N VAL A 404 1.68 3.07 -5.55
CA VAL A 404 0.38 2.90 -4.90
C VAL A 404 0.63 2.51 -3.45
N MET A 405 0.46 3.45 -2.52
CA MET A 405 0.79 3.22 -1.12
C MET A 405 -0.46 3.13 -0.24
N VAL A 406 -0.35 2.38 0.86
CA VAL A 406 -1.19 2.50 2.05
C VAL A 406 -0.27 2.56 3.27
N TRP A 407 -0.64 3.35 4.27
CA TRP A 407 0.10 3.48 5.53
C TRP A 407 -0.11 2.31 6.49
N ASP A 408 0.86 2.07 7.37
CA ASP A 408 0.65 1.31 8.62
C ASP A 408 0.89 2.21 9.84
N ASP A 409 1.21 1.65 10.99
CA ASP A 409 1.49 2.40 12.21
C ASP A 409 2.83 3.13 12.18
N HIS A 410 3.93 2.58 11.66
CA HIS A 410 5.20 3.35 11.67
C HIS A 410 5.18 4.59 10.76
N ASP A 411 4.27 4.67 9.78
CA ASP A 411 3.97 5.93 9.05
C ASP A 411 3.38 7.03 9.97
N ILE A 412 2.84 6.63 11.13
CA ILE A 412 2.28 7.44 12.22
C ILE A 412 3.26 7.42 13.41
N TRP A 413 3.17 6.41 14.27
CA TRP A 413 4.23 5.80 15.08
C TRP A 413 3.79 4.37 15.45
N ASP A 414 4.77 3.46 15.52
CA ASP A 414 4.78 2.18 16.26
C ASP A 414 3.55 1.91 17.17
N GLY A 415 2.74 0.89 16.87
CA GLY A 415 1.60 0.45 17.69
C GLY A 415 0.29 1.25 17.57
N TRP A 416 0.18 2.21 16.66
CA TRP A 416 -1.03 3.03 16.51
C TRP A 416 -2.30 2.19 16.27
N GLY A 417 -3.30 2.39 17.13
CA GLY A 417 -4.58 1.67 17.14
C GLY A 417 -4.67 0.56 18.21
N SER A 418 -3.56 0.15 18.81
CA SER A 418 -3.51 -0.92 19.82
C SER A 418 -3.40 -0.40 21.26
N TYR A 419 -3.38 0.92 21.45
CA TYR A 419 -3.34 1.53 22.78
C TYR A 419 -4.69 1.47 23.52
N PRO A 420 -4.70 1.49 24.88
CA PRO A 420 -5.91 1.61 25.68
C PRO A 420 -6.74 2.85 25.34
N GLU A 421 -8.06 2.73 25.41
CA GLU A 421 -9.03 3.69 24.82
C GLU A 421 -8.85 5.15 25.31
N ASP A 422 -8.53 5.36 26.59
CA ASP A 422 -8.30 6.70 27.17
C ASP A 422 -6.98 7.35 26.66
N LEU A 423 -5.94 6.56 26.41
CA LEU A 423 -4.67 7.02 25.82
C LEU A 423 -4.83 7.22 24.31
N GLN A 424 -5.40 6.23 23.62
CA GLN A 424 -5.66 6.20 22.18
C GLN A 424 -6.53 7.37 21.70
N THR A 425 -7.36 7.94 22.58
CA THR A 425 -8.22 9.10 22.31
C THR A 425 -7.81 10.39 23.04
N CYS A 426 -6.66 10.40 23.75
CA CYS A 426 -6.20 11.59 24.46
C CYS A 426 -5.82 12.73 23.50
N PRO A 427 -5.83 14.01 23.95
CA PRO A 427 -5.63 15.15 23.06
C PRO A 427 -4.28 15.11 22.33
N VAL A 428 -3.21 14.67 23.00
CA VAL A 428 -1.86 14.57 22.42
C VAL A 428 -1.80 13.51 21.32
N PHE A 429 -2.36 12.32 21.55
CA PHE A 429 -2.39 11.25 20.54
C PHE A 429 -3.22 11.64 19.31
N ILE A 430 -4.42 12.19 19.52
CA ILE A 430 -5.27 12.65 18.41
C ILE A 430 -4.62 13.82 17.65
N GLY A 431 -3.99 14.75 18.35
CA GLY A 431 -3.24 15.85 17.74
C GLY A 431 -2.07 15.37 16.88
N LEU A 432 -1.28 14.43 17.41
CA LEU A 432 -0.11 13.87 16.72
C LEU A 432 -0.51 13.04 15.49
N TYR A 433 -1.56 12.21 15.62
CA TYR A 433 -2.16 11.46 14.50
C TYR A 433 -2.63 12.38 13.36
N LEU A 434 -3.24 13.52 13.67
CA LEU A 434 -3.67 14.48 12.64
C LEU A 434 -2.50 15.10 11.87
N VAL A 435 -1.34 15.31 12.53
CA VAL A 435 -0.11 15.75 11.84
C VAL A 435 0.47 14.64 10.96
N ALA A 436 0.54 13.41 11.47
CA ALA A 436 1.00 12.24 10.70
C ALA A 436 0.15 11.99 9.45
N ARG A 437 -1.17 12.00 9.62
CA ARG A 437 -2.18 11.83 8.55
C ARG A 437 -2.05 12.90 7.47
N ARG A 438 -1.75 14.15 7.86
CA ARG A 438 -1.49 15.24 6.92
C ARG A 438 -0.23 14.98 6.09
N ALA A 439 0.85 14.51 6.71
CA ALA A 439 2.07 14.15 5.99
C ALA A 439 1.85 12.96 5.05
N TYR A 440 1.18 11.90 5.50
CA TYR A 440 0.77 10.75 4.69
C TYR A 440 -0.01 11.18 3.43
N LEU A 441 -1.05 12.00 3.59
CA LEU A 441 -1.88 12.43 2.47
C LEU A 441 -1.13 13.30 1.45
N LEU A 442 -0.21 14.15 1.93
CA LEU A 442 0.60 15.01 1.06
C LEU A 442 1.71 14.24 0.32
N PHE A 443 2.49 13.40 1.02
CA PHE A 443 3.65 12.70 0.45
C PHE A 443 3.33 11.37 -0.25
N GLN A 444 2.38 10.58 0.26
CA GLN A 444 2.04 9.27 -0.31
C GLN A 444 0.82 9.30 -1.24
N GLN A 445 -0.09 10.27 -1.02
CA GLN A 445 -1.39 10.31 -1.71
C GLN A 445 -1.61 11.56 -2.58
N HIS A 446 -0.70 12.52 -2.56
CA HIS A 446 -0.75 13.77 -3.34
C HIS A 446 -2.12 14.48 -3.23
N THR A 447 -2.71 14.51 -2.03
CA THR A 447 -4.06 15.03 -1.76
C THR A 447 -4.17 15.53 -0.32
N VAL A 448 -5.38 15.91 0.10
CA VAL A 448 -5.72 16.33 1.47
C VAL A 448 -7.11 15.79 1.83
N ASP A 449 -7.38 15.65 3.13
CA ASP A 449 -8.63 15.14 3.71
C ASP A 449 -9.91 15.48 2.93
N LYS A 450 -10.07 16.77 2.61
CA LYS A 450 -11.25 17.35 1.94
C LYS A 450 -11.43 16.97 0.47
N THR A 451 -10.39 16.52 -0.22
CA THR A 451 -10.46 16.15 -1.66
C THR A 451 -10.05 14.70 -1.93
N ALA A 452 -9.58 13.94 -0.94
CA ALA A 452 -9.07 12.57 -1.10
C ALA A 452 -10.03 11.62 -1.87
N GLN A 453 -11.34 11.75 -1.64
CA GLN A 453 -12.36 10.99 -2.38
C GLN A 453 -12.45 11.39 -3.87
N GLU A 454 -12.41 12.68 -4.18
CA GLU A 454 -12.51 13.22 -5.55
C GLU A 454 -11.22 13.02 -6.34
N ASP A 455 -10.09 13.32 -5.69
CA ASP A 455 -8.74 13.26 -6.24
C ASP A 455 -8.30 11.83 -6.58
N ASN A 456 -8.66 10.87 -5.72
CA ASN A 456 -8.07 9.53 -5.72
C ASN A 456 -9.09 8.37 -5.68
N ASP A 457 -10.42 8.61 -5.74
CA ASP A 457 -11.45 7.56 -5.56
C ASP A 457 -11.23 6.69 -4.29
N MET A 458 -10.97 7.37 -3.17
CA MET A 458 -10.89 6.75 -1.84
C MET A 458 -12.29 6.52 -1.26
N PHE A 459 -12.42 5.51 -0.39
CA PHE A 459 -13.69 5.11 0.21
C PHE A 459 -13.54 4.49 1.60
N GLY A 460 -14.67 4.47 2.30
CA GLY A 460 -14.87 3.97 3.66
C GLY A 460 -15.63 5.02 4.48
N PRO A 461 -15.64 4.91 5.82
CA PRO A 461 -16.08 5.98 6.70
C PRO A 461 -15.23 7.26 6.54
N PRO A 462 -15.71 8.42 7.07
CA PRO A 462 -14.94 9.66 7.04
C PRO A 462 -13.53 9.48 7.61
N HIS A 463 -12.54 10.09 6.94
CA HIS A 463 -11.12 10.01 7.28
C HIS A 463 -10.48 8.61 7.16
N THR A 464 -10.98 7.75 6.28
CA THR A 464 -10.33 6.50 5.86
C THR A 464 -9.91 6.55 4.40
N TYR A 465 -8.80 5.88 4.04
CA TYR A 465 -8.09 6.09 2.78
C TYR A 465 -7.95 4.84 1.91
N SER A 466 -8.90 3.90 2.02
CA SER A 466 -8.90 2.69 1.20
C SER A 466 -9.30 2.98 -0.25
N PHE A 467 -8.78 2.19 -1.18
CA PHE A 467 -9.09 2.35 -2.60
C PHE A 467 -8.94 1.03 -3.38
N ILE A 468 -9.52 0.98 -4.58
CA ILE A 468 -9.41 -0.16 -5.51
C ILE A 468 -8.86 0.35 -6.85
N ARG A 469 -7.92 -0.40 -7.45
CA ARG A 469 -7.28 -0.10 -8.74
C ARG A 469 -7.31 -1.32 -9.65
N ASN A 470 -7.63 -1.15 -10.92
CA ASN A 470 -7.37 -2.20 -11.93
C ASN A 470 -5.91 -2.11 -12.37
N PHE A 471 -5.20 -3.24 -12.36
CA PHE A 471 -3.84 -3.40 -12.86
C PHE A 471 -3.93 -4.22 -14.15
N GLY A 472 -4.23 -3.53 -15.25
CA GLY A 472 -4.50 -4.14 -16.54
C GLY A 472 -5.87 -4.83 -16.62
N PRO A 473 -6.10 -5.70 -17.62
CA PRO A 473 -7.44 -6.13 -17.99
C PRO A 473 -8.04 -7.22 -17.10
N ILE A 474 -7.26 -7.96 -16.28
CA ILE A 474 -7.78 -9.07 -15.45
C ILE A 474 -7.47 -9.00 -13.95
N THR A 475 -6.71 -8.03 -13.47
CA THR A 475 -6.33 -7.94 -12.05
C THR A 475 -6.87 -6.67 -11.44
N ALA A 476 -7.55 -6.79 -10.30
CA ALA A 476 -7.86 -5.69 -9.41
C ALA A 476 -7.03 -5.82 -8.13
N VAL A 477 -6.57 -4.69 -7.60
CA VAL A 477 -5.86 -4.57 -6.33
C VAL A 477 -6.67 -3.66 -5.42
N ALA A 478 -7.06 -4.15 -4.25
CA ALA A 478 -7.71 -3.39 -3.19
C ALA A 478 -6.68 -3.13 -2.08
N CYS A 479 -6.41 -1.87 -1.76
CA CYS A 479 -5.56 -1.50 -0.63
C CYS A 479 -6.47 -1.01 0.49
N LEU A 480 -6.36 -1.64 1.67
CA LEU A 480 -7.26 -1.42 2.79
C LEU A 480 -6.52 -0.74 3.94
N ASP A 481 -7.09 0.36 4.43
CA ASP A 481 -6.61 1.17 5.53
C ASP A 481 -6.94 0.51 6.88
N SER A 482 -5.99 -0.26 7.40
CA SER A 482 -6.10 -0.99 8.68
C SER A 482 -5.63 -0.19 9.92
N ARG A 483 -5.55 1.15 9.83
CA ARG A 483 -5.08 2.03 10.93
C ARG A 483 -6.01 3.21 11.26
N SER A 484 -6.73 3.79 10.30
CA SER A 484 -7.64 4.93 10.57
C SER A 484 -8.79 4.62 11.54
N GLU A 485 -9.20 3.35 11.62
CA GLU A 485 -10.35 2.87 12.39
C GLU A 485 -10.00 1.87 13.50
N ARG A 486 -8.70 1.57 13.67
CA ARG A 486 -8.20 0.52 14.53
C ARG A 486 -8.36 0.89 16.00
N THR A 487 -8.74 -0.12 16.78
CA THR A 487 -8.80 -0.13 18.25
C THR A 487 -8.37 -1.52 18.72
N THR A 488 -8.00 -1.66 19.99
CA THR A 488 -7.77 -2.96 20.67
C THR A 488 -8.88 -4.01 20.51
N LYS A 489 -10.06 -3.64 20.00
CA LYS A 489 -11.26 -4.49 19.88
C LYS A 489 -11.68 -4.76 18.43
N ARG A 490 -11.17 -3.99 17.46
CA ARG A 490 -11.63 -3.95 16.06
C ARG A 490 -10.61 -3.27 15.15
N VAL A 491 -10.30 -3.82 13.97
CA VAL A 491 -9.39 -3.20 12.99
C VAL A 491 -10.13 -2.26 12.02
N MET A 492 -11.26 -2.71 11.46
CA MET A 492 -12.09 -1.95 10.51
C MET A 492 -13.58 -2.03 10.86
N SER A 493 -14.38 -1.03 10.49
CA SER A 493 -15.81 -0.97 10.86
C SER A 493 -16.74 -1.87 10.04
N ALA A 494 -17.94 -2.12 10.57
CA ALA A 494 -19.02 -2.73 9.81
C ALA A 494 -19.43 -1.84 8.62
N GLU A 495 -19.44 -0.52 8.84
CA GLU A 495 -19.64 0.54 7.87
C GLU A 495 -18.59 0.49 6.74
N PHE A 496 -17.33 0.19 7.07
CA PHE A 496 -16.25 -0.03 6.10
C PHE A 496 -16.48 -1.29 5.27
N TYR A 497 -16.81 -2.42 5.90
CA TYR A 497 -17.13 -3.65 5.17
C TYR A 497 -18.35 -3.47 4.25
N ALA A 498 -19.37 -2.71 4.70
CA ALA A 498 -20.53 -2.34 3.91
C ALA A 498 -20.20 -1.42 2.72
N ALA A 499 -19.14 -0.61 2.80
CA ALA A 499 -18.63 0.17 1.66
C ALA A 499 -17.75 -0.68 0.72
N LEU A 500 -16.96 -1.61 1.26
CA LEU A 500 -16.01 -2.45 0.53
C LEU A 500 -16.70 -3.47 -0.38
N TYR A 501 -17.62 -4.28 0.16
CA TYR A 501 -18.18 -5.40 -0.60
C TYR A 501 -18.94 -4.95 -1.88
N PRO A 502 -19.79 -3.89 -1.88
CA PRO A 502 -20.42 -3.40 -3.10
C PRO A 502 -19.43 -2.96 -4.17
N ARG A 503 -18.31 -2.30 -3.81
CA ARG A 503 -17.24 -1.95 -4.77
C ARG A 503 -16.56 -3.20 -5.34
N LEU A 504 -16.31 -4.23 -4.52
CA LEU A 504 -15.79 -5.52 -4.99
C LEU A 504 -16.79 -6.26 -5.91
N GLU A 505 -18.09 -6.09 -5.68
CA GLU A 505 -19.13 -6.61 -6.59
C GLU A 505 -19.24 -5.83 -7.91
N GLN A 506 -18.82 -4.57 -7.95
CA GLN A 506 -18.78 -3.75 -9.16
C GLN A 506 -17.54 -3.97 -10.04
N LEU A 507 -16.55 -4.77 -9.60
CA LEU A 507 -15.34 -5.08 -10.38
C LEU A 507 -15.65 -5.56 -11.82
N PRO A 508 -14.82 -5.19 -12.83
CA PRO A 508 -15.03 -5.59 -14.22
C PRO A 508 -15.25 -7.09 -14.43
N THR A 509 -16.08 -7.47 -15.41
CA THR A 509 -16.33 -8.89 -15.77
C THR A 509 -15.10 -9.58 -16.38
N SER A 510 -14.15 -8.80 -16.90
CA SER A 510 -12.84 -9.26 -17.34
C SER A 510 -11.96 -9.72 -16.17
N THR A 511 -12.14 -9.19 -14.96
CA THR A 511 -11.33 -9.49 -13.77
C THR A 511 -11.33 -10.98 -13.43
N LYS A 512 -10.14 -11.53 -13.14
CA LYS A 512 -9.87 -12.92 -12.77
C LYS A 512 -9.09 -13.02 -11.45
N HIS A 513 -8.39 -11.96 -11.04
CA HIS A 513 -7.72 -11.83 -9.74
C HIS A 513 -8.20 -10.58 -9.01
N CYS A 514 -8.46 -10.74 -7.71
CA CYS A 514 -8.70 -9.68 -6.75
C CYS A 514 -7.63 -9.81 -5.66
N VAL A 515 -6.54 -9.07 -5.80
CA VAL A 515 -5.49 -9.02 -4.78
C VAL A 515 -5.92 -8.02 -3.72
N VAL A 516 -5.83 -8.39 -2.45
CA VAL A 516 -6.07 -7.48 -1.32
C VAL A 516 -4.76 -7.25 -0.60
N VAL A 517 -4.39 -5.98 -0.41
CA VAL A 517 -3.31 -5.56 0.48
C VAL A 517 -3.92 -5.26 1.83
N HIS A 518 -3.51 -6.04 2.84
CA HIS A 518 -3.51 -5.58 4.22
C HIS A 518 -2.08 -5.23 4.60
N THR A 519 -1.94 -4.40 5.62
CA THR A 519 -0.64 -4.06 6.16
C THR A 519 -0.12 -5.21 7.03
N VAL A 520 -0.82 -5.52 8.12
CA VAL A 520 -0.58 -6.72 8.96
C VAL A 520 -1.08 -8.01 8.27
N PRO A 521 -0.34 -9.14 8.27
CA PRO A 521 -0.75 -10.35 7.53
C PRO A 521 -1.87 -11.19 8.20
N LEU A 522 -2.88 -11.63 7.44
CA LEU A 522 -4.02 -12.41 7.96
C LEU A 522 -3.66 -13.84 8.42
N VAL A 523 -2.76 -14.51 7.70
CA VAL A 523 -2.30 -15.88 7.95
C VAL A 523 -0.85 -15.83 8.41
N PHE A 524 -0.64 -15.91 9.72
CA PHE A 524 0.68 -15.89 10.33
C PHE A 524 0.81 -16.99 11.41
N PRO A 525 2.01 -17.29 11.96
CA PRO A 525 2.15 -18.20 13.09
C PRO A 525 1.97 -17.44 14.41
N GLY A 526 0.75 -17.43 14.95
CA GLY A 526 0.46 -16.80 16.24
C GLY A 526 1.37 -17.23 17.38
N LEU A 527 1.56 -16.33 18.34
CA LEU A 527 2.38 -16.52 19.53
C LEU A 527 1.47 -16.83 20.74
N PRO A 528 1.37 -18.08 21.20
CA PRO A 528 0.59 -18.41 22.38
C PRO A 528 1.30 -17.88 23.63
N LEU A 529 0.74 -16.81 24.21
CA LEU A 529 1.12 -16.20 25.48
C LEU A 529 1.13 -17.26 26.61
N SER A 530 2.30 -17.86 26.79
CA SER A 530 2.58 -18.85 27.82
C SER A 530 3.92 -18.50 28.45
N GLU A 531 4.10 -18.82 29.73
CA GLU A 531 5.29 -18.47 30.53
C GLU A 531 6.61 -18.84 29.83
N LYS A 532 6.62 -19.96 29.08
CA LYS A 532 7.77 -20.44 28.31
C LYS A 532 8.08 -19.60 27.07
N VAL A 533 7.06 -18.96 26.49
CA VAL A 533 7.22 -18.01 25.38
C VAL A 533 7.66 -16.66 25.92
N MET A 534 6.98 -16.13 26.95
CA MET A 534 7.37 -14.90 27.63
C MET A 534 8.85 -14.95 28.06
N SER A 535 9.24 -16.00 28.78
CA SER A 535 10.63 -16.12 29.25
C SER A 535 11.64 -16.36 28.13
N ALA A 536 11.25 -16.96 27.01
CA ALA A 536 12.12 -17.03 25.83
C ALA A 536 12.36 -15.65 25.18
N ILE A 537 11.42 -14.72 25.32
CA ILE A 537 11.49 -13.35 24.79
C ILE A 537 12.24 -12.42 25.76
N GLU A 538 12.00 -12.51 27.07
CA GLU A 538 12.81 -11.86 28.13
C GLU A 538 14.32 -12.12 27.96
N HIS A 539 14.67 -13.34 27.48
CA HIS A 539 16.05 -13.77 27.25
C HIS A 539 16.57 -13.44 25.83
N MET A 540 15.91 -12.59 25.05
CA MET A 540 16.43 -12.03 23.80
C MET A 540 17.47 -10.92 24.09
N PRO A 541 18.55 -10.77 23.29
CA PRO A 541 19.57 -9.75 23.56
C PRO A 541 19.06 -8.30 23.52
N ILE A 542 18.04 -8.02 22.71
CA ILE A 542 17.43 -6.67 22.59
C ILE A 542 16.72 -6.31 23.90
N VAL A 543 15.72 -7.10 24.30
CA VAL A 543 14.99 -6.99 25.57
C VAL A 543 15.94 -6.94 26.78
N LYS A 544 16.94 -7.82 26.82
CA LYS A 544 17.95 -7.83 27.89
C LYS A 544 18.88 -6.61 27.86
N GLY A 545 19.18 -6.06 26.68
CA GLY A 545 19.95 -4.83 26.50
C GLY A 545 19.20 -3.59 26.99
N ALA A 546 17.89 -3.53 26.76
CA ALA A 546 17.03 -2.48 27.31
C ALA A 546 16.96 -2.57 28.85
N MET A 547 16.60 -3.74 29.39
CA MET A 547 16.54 -3.98 30.85
C MET A 547 17.86 -3.73 31.60
N THR A 548 19.02 -3.85 30.94
CA THR A 548 20.33 -3.60 31.59
C THR A 548 20.84 -2.16 31.47
N LYS A 549 20.20 -1.29 30.68
CA LYS A 549 20.56 0.14 30.56
C LYS A 549 19.69 1.08 31.39
N THR A 550 18.43 0.73 31.65
CA THR A 550 17.47 1.60 32.36
C THR A 550 17.33 1.25 33.85
N GLY A 551 17.29 -0.05 34.18
CA GLY A 551 16.96 -0.53 35.52
C GLY A 551 15.44 -0.52 35.76
N VAL A 552 14.85 -1.73 35.82
CA VAL A 552 13.40 -1.99 35.87
C VAL A 552 12.68 -1.84 34.51
N GLY A 553 11.86 -2.84 34.16
CA GLY A 553 10.69 -2.71 33.27
C GLY A 553 10.87 -2.56 31.75
N ALA A 554 11.85 -1.78 31.29
CA ALA A 554 11.85 -1.15 29.95
C ALA A 554 12.19 -2.06 28.73
N GLY A 555 11.74 -3.31 28.74
CA GLY A 555 11.67 -4.22 27.58
C GLY A 555 10.53 -5.24 27.73
N ILE A 556 9.54 -4.85 28.52
CA ILE A 556 8.26 -5.52 28.83
C ILE A 556 7.20 -4.42 28.95
N ILE A 557 7.59 -3.23 29.42
CA ILE A 557 6.79 -2.01 29.50
C ILE A 557 7.35 -0.98 28.51
N ASP A 558 6.46 -0.37 27.73
CA ASP A 558 6.74 0.63 26.70
C ASP A 558 6.97 2.05 27.26
N LYS A 559 7.11 3.03 26.36
CA LYS A 559 7.27 4.46 26.67
C LYS A 559 6.03 5.15 27.29
N PHE A 560 4.87 4.48 27.28
CA PHE A 560 3.61 5.00 27.82
C PHE A 560 3.15 4.29 29.11
N GLY A 561 3.78 3.18 29.51
CA GLY A 561 3.40 2.40 30.69
C GLY A 561 2.55 1.16 30.40
N HIS A 562 2.44 0.77 29.13
CA HIS A 562 1.72 -0.42 28.65
C HIS A 562 2.68 -1.53 28.23
N ALA A 563 2.17 -2.72 27.97
CA ALA A 563 3.01 -3.91 27.88
C ALA A 563 3.39 -4.21 26.42
N GLU A 564 4.51 -3.62 25.96
CA GLU A 564 5.12 -3.73 24.62
C GLU A 564 4.88 -5.10 23.92
N LEU A 565 5.16 -6.21 24.62
CA LEU A 565 5.01 -7.57 24.10
C LEU A 565 3.56 -8.11 24.03
N LEU A 566 2.63 -7.55 24.81
CA LEU A 566 1.20 -7.79 24.62
C LEU A 566 0.68 -7.00 23.42
N ASP A 567 1.16 -5.77 23.23
CA ASP A 567 0.71 -4.87 22.18
C ASP A 567 1.06 -5.46 20.79
N ASP A 568 2.34 -5.87 20.58
CA ASP A 568 2.82 -6.73 19.47
C ASP A 568 1.85 -7.87 19.11
N ILE A 569 1.36 -8.58 20.13
CA ILE A 569 0.56 -9.79 20.00
C ILE A 569 -0.93 -9.47 19.80
N THR A 570 -1.38 -8.26 20.16
CA THR A 570 -2.72 -7.75 19.82
C THR A 570 -2.78 -7.11 18.44
N ASP A 571 -1.68 -6.58 17.90
CA ASP A 571 -1.67 -5.95 16.59
C ASP A 571 -2.00 -6.92 15.45
N HIS A 572 -1.62 -8.19 15.64
CA HIS A 572 -1.86 -9.30 14.74
C HIS A 572 -3.35 -9.69 14.60
N TRP A 573 -3.73 -10.03 13.36
CA TRP A 573 -5.06 -10.54 13.02
C TRP A 573 -5.46 -11.87 13.69
N ASP A 574 -4.51 -12.63 14.25
CA ASP A 574 -4.81 -13.86 15.01
C ASP A 574 -4.89 -13.68 16.54
N ALA A 575 -4.80 -12.43 17.02
CA ALA A 575 -5.18 -12.04 18.38
C ALA A 575 -6.63 -12.43 18.71
N SER A 576 -6.91 -12.73 19.98
CA SER A 576 -8.25 -13.18 20.44
C SER A 576 -9.36 -12.14 20.24
N THR A 577 -9.00 -10.86 20.10
CA THR A 577 -9.88 -9.73 19.78
C THR A 577 -10.24 -9.69 18.30
N HIS A 578 -9.25 -9.80 17.40
CA HIS A 578 -9.42 -9.61 15.95
C HIS A 578 -9.72 -10.90 15.18
N ILE A 579 -9.47 -12.08 15.77
CA ILE A 579 -9.66 -13.39 15.13
C ILE A 579 -11.05 -13.59 14.52
N GLN A 580 -12.11 -13.04 15.14
CA GLN A 580 -13.48 -13.14 14.65
C GLN A 580 -13.70 -12.25 13.43
N GLU A 581 -13.35 -10.97 13.52
CA GLU A 581 -13.38 -9.99 12.42
C GLU A 581 -12.60 -10.51 11.20
N ARG A 582 -11.37 -11.00 11.43
CA ARG A 582 -10.52 -11.63 10.42
C ARG A 582 -11.23 -12.79 9.71
N ASN A 583 -11.82 -13.71 10.48
CA ASN A 583 -12.50 -14.87 9.94
C ASN A 583 -13.72 -14.46 9.10
N ASP A 584 -14.40 -13.38 9.49
CA ASP A 584 -15.63 -12.91 8.87
C ASP A 584 -15.36 -12.10 7.61
N PHE A 585 -14.30 -11.30 7.59
CA PHE A 585 -13.71 -10.74 6.36
C PHE A 585 -13.32 -11.86 5.38
N VAL A 586 -12.63 -12.90 5.84
CA VAL A 586 -12.29 -14.07 5.00
C VAL A 586 -13.54 -14.80 4.50
N ARG A 587 -14.63 -14.86 5.27
CA ARG A 587 -15.94 -15.37 4.80
C ARG A 587 -16.54 -14.48 3.72
N GLY A 588 -16.57 -13.15 3.90
CA GLY A 588 -17.05 -12.19 2.90
C GLY A 588 -16.28 -12.29 1.58
N MET A 589 -14.94 -12.32 1.66
CA MET A 589 -14.09 -12.52 0.48
C MET A 589 -14.32 -13.88 -0.22
N GLN A 590 -14.75 -14.94 0.50
CA GLN A 590 -15.14 -16.21 -0.13
C GLN A 590 -16.46 -16.11 -0.89
N VAL A 591 -17.39 -15.28 -0.42
CA VAL A 591 -18.63 -14.95 -1.15
C VAL A 591 -18.28 -14.16 -2.43
N ILE A 592 -17.46 -13.12 -2.33
CA ILE A 592 -16.98 -12.34 -3.49
C ILE A 592 -16.28 -13.24 -4.52
N ALA A 593 -15.31 -14.06 -4.10
CA ALA A 593 -14.59 -14.99 -4.98
C ALA A 593 -15.54 -15.92 -5.75
N LYS A 594 -16.54 -16.48 -5.05
CA LYS A 594 -17.56 -17.38 -5.64
C LYS A 594 -18.54 -16.64 -6.55
N LYS A 595 -19.03 -15.45 -6.16
CA LYS A 595 -20.06 -14.66 -6.86
C LYS A 595 -19.51 -14.00 -8.13
N LYS A 596 -18.29 -13.45 -8.07
CA LYS A 596 -17.62 -12.76 -9.19
C LYS A 596 -16.76 -13.67 -10.06
N GLY A 597 -16.49 -14.91 -9.65
CA GLY A 597 -15.64 -15.82 -10.40
C GLY A 597 -14.15 -15.44 -10.38
N VAL A 598 -13.70 -14.75 -9.33
CA VAL A 598 -12.33 -14.25 -9.18
C VAL A 598 -11.52 -15.08 -8.18
N ARG A 599 -10.22 -15.18 -8.42
CA ARG A 599 -9.25 -15.61 -7.40
C ARG A 599 -9.02 -14.45 -6.44
N VAL A 600 -9.29 -14.65 -5.16
CA VAL A 600 -8.79 -13.75 -4.11
C VAL A 600 -7.43 -14.24 -3.64
N SER A 601 -6.52 -13.30 -3.40
CA SER A 601 -5.21 -13.52 -2.78
C SER A 601 -4.81 -12.31 -1.95
N PHE A 602 -4.01 -12.53 -0.90
CA PHE A 602 -3.62 -11.48 0.04
C PHE A 602 -2.13 -11.13 -0.06
N LEU A 603 -1.80 -9.86 0.11
CA LEU A 603 -0.44 -9.38 0.38
C LEU A 603 -0.41 -8.82 1.82
N GLY A 604 0.75 -8.93 2.47
CA GLY A 604 0.98 -8.45 3.83
C GLY A 604 2.43 -7.99 4.02
N GLY A 605 2.59 -6.93 4.82
CA GLY A 605 3.86 -6.32 5.19
C GLY A 605 4.20 -6.55 6.67
N ASP A 606 4.51 -5.46 7.38
CA ASP A 606 4.69 -5.38 8.84
C ASP A 606 5.82 -6.29 9.40
N VAL A 607 5.56 -7.57 9.67
CA VAL A 607 6.36 -8.55 10.45
C VAL A 607 7.85 -8.85 10.08
N HIS A 608 8.50 -8.06 9.23
CA HIS A 608 9.90 -8.14 8.74
C HIS A 608 10.37 -9.53 8.25
N VAL A 609 9.44 -10.42 7.85
CA VAL A 609 9.75 -11.76 7.32
C VAL A 609 9.20 -12.04 5.92
N CYS A 610 9.93 -12.88 5.18
CA CYS A 610 9.39 -13.58 4.00
C CYS A 610 8.47 -14.71 4.47
N ALA A 611 7.22 -14.77 4.01
CA ALA A 611 6.36 -15.93 4.27
C ALA A 611 5.30 -16.16 3.18
N VAL A 612 4.75 -17.38 3.12
CA VAL A 612 3.57 -17.69 2.30
C VAL A 612 2.54 -18.44 3.13
N GLY A 613 1.40 -17.79 3.37
CA GLY A 613 0.21 -18.36 4.01
C GLY A 613 -0.82 -18.83 2.97
N ARG A 614 -1.87 -19.53 3.40
CA ARG A 614 -3.09 -19.73 2.59
C ARG A 614 -4.29 -20.22 3.39
N PHE A 615 -5.47 -19.76 2.99
CA PHE A 615 -6.75 -20.45 3.24
C PHE A 615 -7.02 -21.50 2.14
N TYR A 616 -7.79 -22.55 2.45
CA TYR A 616 -8.26 -23.57 1.49
C TYR A 616 -9.45 -24.39 2.01
N THR A 617 -10.27 -24.97 1.11
CA THR A 617 -11.40 -25.83 1.48
C THR A 617 -10.94 -27.13 2.14
N HIS A 618 -11.65 -27.57 3.19
CA HIS A 618 -11.45 -28.84 3.89
C HIS A 618 -12.78 -29.62 4.00
N PRO A 619 -12.85 -30.91 3.62
CA PRO A 619 -11.81 -31.74 2.97
C PRO A 619 -11.28 -31.16 1.65
N LYS A 620 -10.05 -31.52 1.27
CA LYS A 620 -9.33 -30.86 0.15
C LYS A 620 -10.04 -31.08 -1.19
N VAL A 621 -10.28 -29.99 -1.92
CA VAL A 621 -10.70 -30.04 -3.34
C VAL A 621 -9.53 -30.53 -4.21
N LYS A 622 -9.83 -31.34 -5.24
CA LYS A 622 -8.83 -31.96 -6.14
C LYS A 622 -7.97 -30.96 -6.92
N HIS A 623 -8.53 -29.82 -7.29
CA HIS A 623 -7.88 -28.79 -8.10
C HIS A 623 -8.09 -27.41 -7.47
N LEU A 624 -7.01 -26.72 -7.07
CA LEU A 624 -7.08 -25.42 -6.38
C LEU A 624 -7.74 -24.33 -7.24
N ARG A 625 -7.58 -24.39 -8.57
CA ARG A 625 -8.31 -23.52 -9.51
C ARG A 625 -9.84 -23.63 -9.39
N ASN A 626 -10.39 -24.75 -8.90
CA ASN A 626 -11.83 -24.94 -8.66
C ASN A 626 -12.27 -24.63 -7.22
N ASP A 627 -11.34 -24.25 -6.33
CA ASP A 627 -11.64 -23.93 -4.92
C ASP A 627 -11.75 -22.41 -4.72
N HIS A 628 -12.96 -21.91 -4.40
CA HIS A 628 -13.18 -20.47 -4.11
C HIS A 628 -12.63 -20.06 -2.73
N ARG A 629 -12.34 -21.03 -1.84
CA ARG A 629 -11.72 -20.79 -0.54
C ARG A 629 -10.20 -20.91 -0.57
N PHE A 630 -9.62 -21.29 -1.71
CA PHE A 630 -8.18 -21.21 -1.88
C PHE A 630 -7.76 -19.76 -2.07
N MET A 631 -7.23 -19.16 -1.01
CA MET A 631 -6.72 -17.80 -1.01
C MET A 631 -5.28 -17.86 -0.52
N PRO A 632 -4.28 -17.78 -1.41
CA PRO A 632 -2.89 -17.67 -1.01
C PRO A 632 -2.64 -16.28 -0.42
N GLN A 633 -1.74 -16.21 0.56
CA GLN A 633 -1.17 -14.96 1.08
C GLN A 633 0.33 -14.98 0.86
N ILE A 634 0.90 -13.87 0.40
CA ILE A 634 2.34 -13.67 0.38
C ILE A 634 2.66 -12.53 1.35
N THR A 635 3.51 -12.81 2.33
CA THR A 635 4.05 -11.81 3.25
C THR A 635 5.43 -11.41 2.75
N SER A 636 5.62 -10.11 2.49
CA SER A 636 6.84 -9.55 1.92
C SER A 636 7.26 -8.30 2.68
N SER A 637 7.88 -8.53 3.83
CA SER A 637 8.51 -7.51 4.67
C SER A 637 9.90 -8.00 5.08
N ALA A 638 10.94 -7.19 5.23
CA ALA A 638 11.04 -5.76 4.94
C ALA A 638 11.86 -5.51 3.66
N VAL A 639 11.61 -4.40 2.94
CA VAL A 639 12.44 -4.02 1.78
C VAL A 639 13.77 -3.37 2.22
N TRP A 640 13.78 -2.66 3.35
CA TRP A 640 14.98 -2.04 3.92
C TRP A 640 15.24 -2.45 5.38
N ASN A 641 14.20 -2.57 6.21
CA ASN A 641 14.37 -2.77 7.65
C ASN A 641 15.11 -4.09 8.02
N ASN A 642 15.71 -4.12 9.20
CA ASN A 642 16.51 -5.25 9.67
C ASN A 642 15.68 -6.53 9.87
N PRO A 643 16.15 -7.71 9.43
CA PRO A 643 15.46 -8.97 9.70
C PRO A 643 15.32 -9.29 11.21
N PRO A 644 14.22 -9.92 11.67
CA PRO A 644 14.01 -10.24 13.07
C PRO A 644 15.05 -11.20 13.67
N PRO A 645 15.28 -11.16 14.99
CA PRO A 645 16.21 -12.06 15.67
C PRO A 645 15.89 -13.53 15.39
N SER A 646 16.93 -14.34 15.10
CA SER A 646 16.76 -15.76 14.73
C SER A 646 16.06 -16.60 15.81
N LYS A 647 16.09 -16.15 17.07
CA LYS A 647 15.28 -16.71 18.18
C LYS A 647 13.78 -16.57 17.94
N LEU A 648 13.31 -15.40 17.48
CA LEU A 648 11.90 -15.15 17.16
C LEU A 648 11.46 -15.99 15.96
N ILE A 649 12.29 -16.09 14.92
CA ILE A 649 12.03 -17.00 13.78
C ILE A 649 11.90 -18.46 14.24
N THR A 650 12.74 -18.90 15.19
CA THR A 650 12.66 -20.25 15.78
C THR A 650 11.37 -20.46 16.59
N LEU A 651 10.93 -19.44 17.34
CA LEU A 651 9.65 -19.45 18.06
C LEU A 651 8.45 -19.51 17.10
N LEU A 652 8.41 -18.64 16.08
CA LEU A 652 7.41 -18.62 14.99
C LEU A 652 7.38 -19.92 14.16
N HIS A 653 8.41 -20.76 14.25
CA HIS A 653 8.40 -22.12 13.70
C HIS A 653 7.78 -23.15 14.64
N ALA A 654 8.01 -23.02 15.95
CA ALA A 654 7.50 -23.93 16.98
C ALA A 654 5.98 -23.80 17.18
N THR A 655 5.43 -22.60 17.07
CA THR A 655 3.98 -22.31 17.22
C THR A 655 3.15 -22.62 15.97
N ASN A 656 3.81 -22.89 14.84
CA ASN A 656 3.24 -22.89 13.50
C ASN A 656 2.35 -24.11 13.19
N THR A 657 1.09 -24.06 13.62
CA THR A 657 0.10 -25.12 13.43
C THR A 657 -0.79 -24.89 12.18
N SER A 658 -2.00 -25.47 12.14
CA SER A 658 -2.98 -25.31 11.05
C SER A 658 -4.40 -25.31 11.62
N SER A 659 -4.94 -24.11 11.76
CA SER A 659 -6.25 -23.80 12.34
C SER A 659 -7.40 -24.02 11.35
N LYS A 660 -8.63 -23.85 11.85
CA LYS A 660 -9.88 -23.86 11.07
C LYS A 660 -10.42 -22.44 10.98
N VAL A 661 -10.95 -22.07 9.81
CA VAL A 661 -11.72 -20.83 9.62
C VAL A 661 -13.15 -21.23 9.29
N GLY A 662 -13.93 -21.44 10.35
CA GLY A 662 -15.24 -22.10 10.28
C GLY A 662 -15.14 -23.61 9.94
N PRO A 663 -16.26 -24.26 9.56
CA PRO A 663 -16.32 -25.72 9.37
C PRO A 663 -15.59 -26.20 8.11
N ASN A 664 -15.62 -25.41 7.03
CA ASN A 664 -15.23 -25.83 5.68
C ASN A 664 -13.91 -25.22 5.17
N THR A 665 -13.25 -24.35 5.95
CA THR A 665 -11.96 -23.73 5.59
C THR A 665 -10.88 -24.12 6.60
N ARG A 666 -9.64 -24.26 6.13
CA ARG A 666 -8.44 -24.29 6.97
C ARG A 666 -7.42 -23.29 6.48
N GLU A 667 -6.58 -22.84 7.40
CA GLU A 667 -5.41 -22.01 7.12
C GLU A 667 -4.11 -22.74 7.48
N LYS A 668 -2.99 -22.27 6.92
CA LYS A 668 -1.61 -22.64 7.31
C LYS A 668 -0.56 -21.86 6.54
N MET A 669 0.67 -21.88 7.04
CA MET A 669 1.87 -21.55 6.28
C MET A 669 2.29 -22.68 5.31
N VAL A 670 2.93 -22.29 4.21
CA VAL A 670 3.49 -23.15 3.16
C VAL A 670 4.97 -23.41 3.43
N LYS A 671 5.50 -24.56 2.98
CA LYS A 671 6.95 -24.84 3.02
C LYS A 671 7.58 -24.40 1.69
N LEU A 672 8.33 -23.29 1.72
CA LEU A 672 8.92 -22.64 0.53
C LEU A 672 10.45 -22.58 0.61
N PHE A 673 11.01 -22.01 1.67
CA PHE A 673 12.43 -21.63 1.81
C PHE A 673 13.39 -22.80 2.10
N LYS A 674 13.36 -23.87 1.31
CA LYS A 674 14.20 -25.05 1.50
C LYS A 674 15.69 -24.76 1.27
N ASP A 675 15.97 -23.84 0.36
CA ASP A 675 17.31 -23.64 -0.22
C ASP A 675 18.26 -22.87 0.72
N PHE A 676 17.71 -22.30 1.81
CA PHE A 676 18.45 -21.78 2.97
C PHE A 676 18.72 -22.85 4.04
N ASN A 677 18.69 -24.13 3.68
CA ASN A 677 19.00 -25.28 4.55
C ASN A 677 18.19 -25.36 5.87
N SER A 678 17.05 -24.65 5.95
CA SER A 678 16.22 -24.59 7.15
C SER A 678 15.48 -25.91 7.39
N LYS A 679 15.58 -26.43 8.63
CA LYS A 679 14.80 -27.59 9.10
C LYS A 679 13.29 -27.33 9.07
N THR A 680 12.87 -26.06 9.02
CA THR A 680 11.48 -25.59 9.10
C THR A 680 11.21 -24.47 8.08
N PRO A 681 11.20 -24.77 6.76
CA PRO A 681 11.26 -23.77 5.68
C PRO A 681 9.90 -23.07 5.41
N LYS A 682 9.26 -22.51 6.45
CA LYS A 682 7.91 -21.90 6.39
C LYS A 682 7.89 -20.36 6.40
N VAL A 683 8.87 -19.77 7.06
CA VAL A 683 9.04 -18.33 7.33
C VAL A 683 10.55 -18.08 7.27
N LEU A 684 10.98 -16.89 6.90
CA LEU A 684 12.39 -16.53 6.82
C LEU A 684 12.61 -15.06 7.19
N GLY A 685 13.45 -14.81 8.19
CA GLY A 685 13.95 -13.46 8.48
C GLY A 685 15.06 -13.10 7.49
N ALA A 686 14.70 -12.35 6.46
CA ALA A 686 15.60 -11.78 5.45
C ALA A 686 14.89 -10.63 4.73
N ARG A 687 15.63 -9.60 4.30
CA ARG A 687 15.05 -8.49 3.53
C ARG A 687 14.56 -9.01 2.19
N ASN A 688 13.44 -8.52 1.69
CA ASN A 688 12.85 -9.03 0.45
C ASN A 688 11.87 -8.03 -0.20
N TRP A 689 11.57 -8.25 -1.47
CA TRP A 689 10.49 -7.55 -2.18
C TRP A 689 9.65 -8.45 -3.09
N LEU A 690 8.43 -8.00 -3.32
CA LEU A 690 7.36 -8.56 -4.13
C LEU A 690 7.48 -8.39 -5.66
N ASP A 691 7.96 -9.36 -6.43
CA ASP A 691 7.89 -9.32 -7.91
C ASP A 691 6.65 -10.05 -8.45
N ILE A 692 5.76 -9.35 -9.18
CA ILE A 692 4.45 -9.89 -9.61
C ILE A 692 4.20 -9.69 -11.10
N SER A 693 4.08 -10.80 -11.82
CA SER A 693 3.76 -10.82 -13.26
C SER A 693 2.72 -11.91 -13.58
N ALA A 694 2.15 -11.91 -14.79
CA ALA A 694 1.27 -13.00 -15.24
C ALA A 694 2.04 -14.11 -15.98
N VAL A 695 1.50 -15.33 -15.98
CA VAL A 695 2.05 -16.46 -16.75
C VAL A 695 1.91 -16.20 -18.26
N SER A 696 2.94 -15.60 -18.86
CA SER A 696 3.07 -15.43 -20.30
C SER A 696 3.33 -16.76 -21.03
N THR A 697 2.72 -16.93 -22.19
CA THR A 697 2.95 -18.07 -23.10
C THR A 697 4.37 -18.10 -23.68
N ALA A 698 5.04 -16.94 -23.77
CA ALA A 698 6.39 -16.79 -24.28
C ALA A 698 7.49 -17.05 -23.23
N SER A 699 7.13 -17.23 -21.96
CA SER A 699 8.10 -17.46 -20.88
C SER A 699 8.82 -18.81 -21.02
N ALA A 700 10.09 -18.84 -20.60
CA ALA A 700 10.88 -20.06 -20.35
C ALA A 700 10.39 -20.87 -19.12
N ALA A 701 9.18 -20.57 -18.64
CA ALA A 701 8.47 -21.26 -17.58
C ALA A 701 8.51 -22.80 -17.74
N PRO A 702 8.84 -23.55 -16.66
CA PRO A 702 8.76 -25.01 -16.63
C PRO A 702 7.47 -25.55 -17.23
N GLN A 703 7.55 -26.64 -17.98
CA GLN A 703 6.46 -27.12 -18.86
C GLN A 703 5.14 -27.46 -18.14
N HIS A 704 5.13 -27.56 -16.80
CA HIS A 704 3.91 -27.69 -16.00
C HIS A 704 3.15 -26.35 -15.80
N TRP A 705 3.81 -25.19 -15.88
CA TRP A 705 3.20 -23.86 -15.73
C TRP A 705 2.44 -23.43 -16.99
N LYS A 706 2.79 -23.96 -18.17
CA LYS A 706 2.10 -23.67 -19.45
C LYS A 706 0.62 -24.11 -19.49
N LYS A 707 0.12 -24.76 -18.42
CA LYS A 707 -1.29 -25.12 -18.19
C LYS A 707 -2.06 -24.14 -17.30
N GLU A 708 -1.41 -23.08 -16.81
CA GLU A 708 -1.95 -22.05 -15.90
C GLU A 708 -2.01 -20.67 -16.59
N GLN A 709 -2.45 -20.60 -17.85
CA GLN A 709 -2.68 -19.32 -18.56
C GLN A 709 -3.62 -18.42 -17.74
N GLY A 710 -3.26 -17.14 -17.63
CA GLY A 710 -4.01 -16.18 -16.82
C GLY A 710 -3.83 -16.33 -15.31
N ALA A 711 -2.90 -17.16 -14.82
CA ALA A 711 -2.43 -17.11 -13.43
C ALA A 711 -1.44 -15.96 -13.20
N LEU A 712 -1.32 -15.51 -11.95
CA LEU A 712 -0.23 -14.65 -11.52
C LEU A 712 0.93 -15.50 -11.00
N VAL A 713 2.15 -15.03 -11.22
CA VAL A 713 3.40 -15.49 -10.59
C VAL A 713 3.81 -14.42 -9.60
N MET A 714 3.88 -14.79 -8.33
CA MET A 714 4.21 -13.93 -7.20
C MET A 714 5.55 -14.42 -6.63
N THR A 715 6.64 -13.78 -7.04
CA THR A 715 8.02 -14.16 -6.72
C THR A 715 8.55 -13.31 -5.56
N LEU A 716 8.73 -13.92 -4.39
CA LEU A 716 9.51 -13.28 -3.32
C LEU A 716 10.99 -13.22 -3.75
N ARG A 717 11.54 -12.02 -3.84
CA ARG A 717 12.95 -11.77 -4.17
C ARG A 717 13.68 -11.41 -2.88
N VAL A 718 14.40 -12.38 -2.34
CA VAL A 718 14.93 -12.38 -0.97
C VAL A 718 16.45 -12.15 -0.97
N GLU A 719 16.92 -11.13 -0.25
CA GLU A 719 18.35 -10.89 -0.01
C GLU A 719 18.99 -12.13 0.64
N ASP A 720 20.21 -12.47 0.23
CA ASP A 720 20.91 -13.64 0.76
C ASP A 720 21.68 -13.27 2.05
N PRO A 721 21.18 -13.61 3.26
CA PRO A 721 21.74 -13.10 4.51
C PRO A 721 23.14 -13.65 4.81
N ASP A 722 23.50 -14.78 4.19
CA ASP A 722 24.80 -15.44 4.37
C ASP A 722 25.87 -14.96 3.35
N ALA A 723 25.46 -14.41 2.21
CA ALA A 723 26.36 -14.19 1.07
C ALA A 723 26.69 -12.72 0.77
N GLN A 724 25.92 -11.76 1.29
CA GLN A 724 26.05 -10.32 0.99
C GLN A 724 26.06 -9.99 -0.52
N THR A 725 25.53 -10.89 -1.35
CA THR A 725 25.49 -10.72 -2.80
C THR A 725 24.34 -9.81 -3.21
N ALA A 726 24.62 -8.88 -4.11
CA ALA A 726 23.63 -7.91 -4.58
C ALA A 726 22.45 -8.52 -5.39
N VAL A 727 22.38 -9.85 -5.55
CA VAL A 727 21.38 -10.56 -6.39
C VAL A 727 20.48 -11.43 -5.50
N PRO A 728 19.19 -11.09 -5.34
CA PRO A 728 18.27 -11.86 -4.50
C PRO A 728 17.98 -13.29 -4.99
N LYS A 729 17.73 -14.19 -4.03
CA LYS A 729 17.18 -15.54 -4.27
C LYS A 729 15.67 -15.45 -4.52
N CYS A 730 15.19 -16.05 -5.60
CA CYS A 730 13.82 -15.91 -6.09
C CYS A 730 12.92 -17.12 -5.75
N PHE A 731 11.80 -16.89 -5.08
CA PHE A 731 10.85 -17.94 -4.65
C PHE A 731 9.45 -17.73 -5.25
N PRO A 732 9.17 -18.30 -6.46
CA PRO A 732 7.91 -18.08 -7.17
C PRO A 732 6.73 -18.88 -6.59
N THR A 733 5.63 -18.19 -6.31
CA THR A 733 4.32 -18.74 -5.94
C THR A 733 3.33 -18.51 -7.08
N ILE A 734 2.73 -19.58 -7.62
CA ILE A 734 1.72 -19.47 -8.68
C ILE A 734 0.33 -19.35 -8.06
N VAL A 735 -0.38 -18.28 -8.45
CA VAL A 735 -1.75 -17.96 -8.04
C VAL A 735 -2.68 -18.19 -9.25
N PRO A 736 -3.26 -19.39 -9.41
CA PRO A 736 -4.15 -19.70 -10.53
C PRO A 736 -5.48 -18.96 -10.43
N ALA A 737 -5.97 -18.44 -11.56
CA ALA A 737 -7.31 -17.87 -11.67
C ALA A 737 -8.39 -18.85 -11.16
N TYR A 738 -9.51 -18.33 -10.67
CA TYR A 738 -10.63 -19.16 -10.23
C TYR A 738 -11.46 -19.63 -11.44
N THR A 739 -11.69 -20.93 -11.55
CA THR A 739 -12.46 -21.56 -12.63
C THR A 739 -13.67 -22.28 -12.07
N VAL A 740 -14.86 -21.74 -12.34
CA VAL A 740 -16.14 -22.35 -11.92
C VAL A 740 -16.35 -23.66 -12.67
N SER A 741 -16.54 -24.76 -11.93
CA SER A 741 -16.70 -26.10 -12.52
C SER A 741 -18.12 -26.28 -13.08
N SER A 742 -18.25 -26.28 -14.41
CA SER A 742 -19.54 -26.43 -15.13
C SER A 742 -20.30 -27.72 -14.80
N THR A 743 -19.64 -28.71 -14.20
CA THR A 743 -20.23 -29.96 -13.71
C THR A 743 -21.22 -29.79 -12.56
N GLY A 744 -21.35 -28.61 -11.96
CA GLY A 744 -22.32 -28.34 -10.87
C GLY A 744 -23.77 -28.20 -11.32
N MET A 745 -24.02 -27.77 -12.57
CA MET A 745 -25.38 -27.57 -13.12
C MET A 745 -25.78 -28.69 -14.07
N ARG A 746 -25.99 -29.89 -13.52
CA ARG A 746 -26.85 -30.90 -14.14
C ARG A 746 -27.97 -31.27 -13.16
N PRO A 747 -29.24 -30.90 -13.42
CA PRO A 747 -30.35 -31.38 -12.61
C PRO A 747 -30.47 -32.89 -12.85
N THR A 748 -30.03 -33.71 -11.88
CA THR A 748 -30.13 -35.16 -11.96
C THR A 748 -31.56 -35.60 -11.69
N MET A 749 -32.47 -35.34 -12.64
CA MET A 749 -33.76 -36.02 -12.73
C MET A 749 -33.53 -37.51 -13.00
N ARG A 750 -33.19 -38.25 -11.94
CA ARG A 750 -33.09 -39.71 -11.96
C ARG A 750 -34.29 -40.28 -11.23
N THR A 751 -35.43 -40.27 -11.93
CA THR A 751 -36.71 -40.80 -11.46
C THR A 751 -36.59 -42.27 -11.07
N LYS A 752 -36.33 -42.54 -9.79
CA LYS A 752 -36.49 -43.86 -9.17
C LYS A 752 -37.78 -43.86 -8.36
N SER A 753 -38.82 -44.47 -8.91
CA SER A 753 -40.11 -44.67 -8.26
C SER A 753 -39.96 -45.59 -7.04
N TRP A 754 -40.10 -45.03 -5.84
CA TRP A 754 -40.40 -45.75 -4.60
C TRP A 754 -41.58 -45.06 -3.93
N GLY A 755 -42.62 -45.82 -3.57
CA GLY A 755 -43.90 -45.26 -3.13
C GLY A 755 -44.04 -45.19 -1.62
N ARG A 756 -44.82 -44.20 -1.15
CA ARG A 756 -45.51 -44.06 0.16
C ARG A 756 -44.68 -44.48 1.41
N ARG A 757 -44.46 -43.60 2.39
CA ARG A 757 -45.54 -43.08 3.27
C ARG A 757 -45.05 -41.89 4.13
N LEU A 758 -45.99 -40.98 4.42
CA LEU A 758 -46.15 -40.18 5.65
C LEU A 758 -45.04 -39.18 6.08
N GLY A 759 -45.48 -38.03 6.62
CA GLY A 759 -44.65 -37.14 7.44
C GLY A 759 -44.51 -35.70 6.91
N CYS A 760 -45.50 -34.85 7.15
CA CYS A 760 -45.33 -33.40 6.96
C CYS A 760 -44.61 -32.79 8.17
N ALA A 761 -43.50 -32.10 7.94
CA ALA A 761 -42.92 -31.15 8.88
C ALA A 761 -42.19 -30.05 8.09
N SER A 762 -42.73 -28.82 8.13
CA SER A 762 -42.14 -27.65 7.51
C SER A 762 -41.06 -27.05 8.41
N GLY A 763 -39.78 -27.19 8.01
CA GLY A 763 -38.70 -26.37 8.58
C GLY A 763 -38.74 -24.93 8.05
N PRO A 764 -38.16 -23.95 8.77
CA PRO A 764 -38.12 -22.56 8.33
C PRO A 764 -37.26 -22.36 7.07
N ALA A 765 -37.47 -21.24 6.39
CA ALA A 765 -36.71 -20.86 5.22
C ALA A 765 -35.23 -20.60 5.55
N VAL A 766 -34.35 -20.80 4.57
CA VAL A 766 -32.95 -20.34 4.63
C VAL A 766 -32.96 -18.83 4.38
N THR A 767 -32.58 -18.05 5.40
CA THR A 767 -32.31 -16.61 5.28
C THR A 767 -31.11 -16.34 4.37
N ASP A 768 -31.06 -15.16 3.76
CA ASP A 768 -29.89 -14.78 2.96
C ASP A 768 -28.70 -14.50 3.91
N PRO A 769 -27.50 -15.08 3.69
CA PRO A 769 -26.32 -14.78 4.50
C PRO A 769 -25.80 -13.33 4.37
N LEU A 770 -26.50 -12.45 3.65
CA LEU A 770 -26.35 -10.98 3.68
C LEU A 770 -27.29 -10.27 4.66
N GLU A 771 -28.28 -10.94 5.26
CA GLU A 771 -29.13 -10.40 6.35
C GLU A 771 -28.63 -10.78 7.75
N GLU A 772 -27.56 -11.58 7.84
CA GLU A 772 -26.93 -12.05 9.09
C GLU A 772 -25.51 -11.44 9.29
N LEU A 773 -25.24 -10.31 8.62
CA LEU A 773 -24.02 -9.49 8.67
C LEU A 773 -24.41 -8.01 8.88
#